data_AF-A0A8H4GT04-F1
#
_entry.id   AF-A0A8H4GT04-F1
#
_cell.length_a   1.000
_cell.length_b   1.000
_cell.length_c   1.000
_cell.angle_alpha   90.00
_cell.angle_beta   90.00
_cell.angle_gamma   90.00
#
_symmetry.space_group_name_H-M   'P 1'
#
loop_
_entity.id
_entity.type
_entity.pdbx_description
1 polymer ?
#
loop_
_entity_poly.entity_id
_entity_poly.type
_entity_poly.pdbx_seq_one_letter_code
_entity_poly.pdbx_strand_id
1 'polypeptide(L)'
;MPISNRQLIYANTPSPAIDPSLTNGTFKLNPTSIPDQIPNDKVLVRVHYLSLDPAMRQWLTAKRSYIAPVERGSVMRGQSIAQVIAVGSELQSQYKVGDWVVAYSGWQEYCLLGPKEAQKVVVPPGCQPTDAMSVLGMTGLTAYFGMIEVGQPKPGDTVVVSGAAGATGMVAGQIAKVKGAKRVVGIAGSADKCEFLVKELGFDAAINYKDKDWKKQLKEATPEYIDVYFDNVGGEILDACLARAQKDSRFAICGAISQYNSAKPQGPASFMNVISQRITMKGFIVFDYAKKYDIALKDLSTWLTQGKIKRKEHIIRGGLEAAPQGLVSLYEGANTGKMMVEVAPVSEAVGAKAKLPFTATSHRSVSEEVRMEAQSSNQTFKLDNLFNVKGKVALITGGGSGIGLMATQALAVNGAKVYITGRTGEKLDRVVELYGKNIPGEIIPITADITDKKSIEKLVQEISSRESHLSILINNAGITSHSQTVEHEEPAELRKSLFDDPASKPEEWESVFRTNVTQLFFTTTAFLPLLVKGSEKEYGWSSTVINISSISGIVKVSQHHFAYNASKAAAIHLSKMLAHEISSSKLKIRVNNIAPGVFPSEMTAGESDEKQKSFIPKEKYEQKVPAGRPGKDEDMASAVLFTATNQYLNGQTIVVDGGYVLAAGTV
;
A
#
# COMPACT_ATOMS: atom_id res chain seq x y z
N MET A 1 -1.58 -39.52 29.51
CA MET A 1 -2.83 -39.28 30.25
C MET A 1 -3.40 -37.97 29.74
N PRO A 2 -4.62 -37.98 29.22
CA PRO A 2 -5.19 -36.85 28.50
C PRO A 2 -5.21 -35.62 29.41
N ILE A 3 -4.78 -34.48 28.88
CA ILE A 3 -4.69 -33.23 29.66
C ILE A 3 -6.11 -32.71 29.84
N SER A 4 -6.53 -32.50 31.09
CA SER A 4 -7.78 -31.81 31.40
C SER A 4 -7.71 -30.36 30.91
N ASN A 5 -8.74 -29.93 30.19
CA ASN A 5 -8.81 -28.59 29.61
C ASN A 5 -10.16 -27.94 29.96
N ARG A 6 -10.14 -26.62 30.17
CA ARG A 6 -11.36 -25.83 30.32
C ARG A 6 -11.46 -24.84 29.19
N GLN A 7 -12.68 -24.68 28.67
CA GLN A 7 -13.02 -23.73 27.62
C GLN A 7 -14.19 -22.85 28.08
N LEU A 8 -14.25 -21.62 27.59
CA LEU A 8 -15.46 -20.81 27.65
C LEU A 8 -16.11 -20.78 26.28
N ILE A 9 -17.31 -21.34 26.20
CA ILE A 9 -18.11 -21.36 24.97
C ILE A 9 -19.12 -20.22 24.97
N TYR A 10 -19.45 -19.74 23.78
CA TYR A 10 -20.53 -18.77 23.59
C TYR A 10 -21.89 -19.47 23.73
N ALA A 11 -22.60 -19.20 24.82
CA ALA A 11 -23.84 -19.90 25.18
C ALA A 11 -25.10 -19.13 24.74
N ASN A 12 -25.25 -17.90 25.23
CA ASN A 12 -26.48 -17.12 25.07
C ASN A 12 -26.20 -15.75 24.47
N THR A 13 -27.05 -15.31 23.54
CA THR A 13 -26.89 -14.00 22.89
C THR A 13 -27.05 -12.85 23.88
N PRO A 14 -26.10 -11.91 23.96
CA PRO A 14 -26.18 -10.78 24.88
C PRO A 14 -27.31 -9.80 24.47
N SER A 15 -28.13 -9.38 25.44
CA SER A 15 -29.22 -8.41 25.26
C SER A 15 -29.47 -7.61 26.56
N PRO A 16 -29.20 -6.29 26.64
CA PRO A 16 -28.43 -5.46 25.71
C PRO A 16 -26.90 -5.61 25.88
N ALA A 17 -26.44 -6.11 27.03
CA ALA A 17 -25.03 -6.23 27.40
C ALA A 17 -24.62 -7.71 27.60
N ILE A 18 -23.32 -7.91 27.79
CA ILE A 18 -22.75 -9.23 28.15
C ILE A 18 -23.13 -9.54 29.59
N ASP A 19 -23.67 -10.73 29.81
CA ASP A 19 -23.85 -11.30 31.16
C ASP A 19 -22.62 -12.16 31.49
N PRO A 20 -21.81 -11.76 32.49
CA PRO A 20 -20.58 -12.46 32.83
C PRO A 20 -20.80 -13.77 33.59
N SER A 21 -22.04 -14.09 33.98
CA SER A 21 -22.38 -15.33 34.67
C SER A 21 -21.99 -16.57 33.85
N LEU A 22 -21.26 -17.51 34.48
CA LEU A 22 -20.85 -18.77 33.85
C LEU A 22 -21.93 -19.85 33.86
N THR A 23 -23.02 -19.65 34.61
CA THR A 23 -24.11 -20.63 34.74
C THR A 23 -25.16 -20.44 33.65
N ASN A 24 -25.68 -19.23 33.52
CA ASN A 24 -26.78 -18.89 32.61
C ASN A 24 -26.49 -17.65 31.74
N GLY A 25 -25.29 -17.08 31.82
CA GLY A 25 -24.95 -15.84 31.13
C GLY A 25 -24.55 -16.04 29.67
N THR A 26 -23.80 -15.08 29.13
CA THR A 26 -23.37 -15.07 27.72
C THR A 26 -22.40 -16.21 27.42
N PHE A 27 -21.58 -16.59 28.39
CA PHE A 27 -20.58 -17.65 28.26
C PHE A 27 -20.84 -18.77 29.26
N LYS A 28 -20.39 -19.97 28.92
CA LYS A 28 -20.48 -21.15 29.80
C LYS A 28 -19.14 -21.86 29.85
N LEU A 29 -18.77 -22.34 31.04
CA LEU A 29 -17.62 -23.22 31.22
C LEU A 29 -17.91 -24.60 30.61
N ASN A 30 -17.01 -25.06 29.76
CA ASN A 30 -17.08 -26.35 29.09
C ASN A 30 -15.79 -27.14 29.40
N PRO A 31 -15.84 -28.12 30.31
CA PRO A 31 -14.72 -29.04 30.55
C PRO A 31 -14.52 -29.96 29.34
N THR A 32 -13.28 -30.11 28.89
CA THR A 32 -12.87 -30.98 27.79
C THR A 32 -11.54 -31.68 28.14
N SER A 33 -11.06 -32.52 27.24
CA SER A 33 -9.74 -33.14 27.35
C SER A 33 -8.96 -33.00 26.05
N ILE A 34 -7.65 -32.84 26.15
CA ILE A 34 -6.73 -32.89 25.01
C ILE A 34 -6.28 -34.35 24.84
N PRO A 35 -6.32 -34.90 23.61
CA PRO A 35 -5.80 -36.24 23.33
C PRO A 35 -4.33 -36.42 23.73
N ASP A 36 -3.97 -37.64 24.12
CA ASP A 36 -2.60 -37.98 24.52
C ASP A 36 -1.59 -37.89 23.37
N GLN A 37 -2.03 -38.20 22.16
CA GLN A 37 -1.21 -38.10 20.95
C GLN A 37 -1.44 -36.76 20.28
N ILE A 38 -0.36 -35.99 20.12
CA ILE A 38 -0.40 -34.73 19.38
C ILE A 38 -0.43 -35.06 17.88
N PRO A 39 -1.42 -34.57 17.12
CA PRO A 39 -1.43 -34.74 15.68
C PRO A 39 -0.14 -34.21 15.04
N ASN A 40 0.35 -34.88 13.99
CA ASN A 40 1.63 -34.58 13.36
C ASN A 40 1.73 -33.14 12.86
N ASP A 41 0.63 -32.57 12.38
CA ASP A 41 0.49 -31.23 11.80
C ASP A 41 0.08 -30.15 12.82
N LYS A 42 0.13 -30.46 14.13
CA LYS A 42 -0.30 -29.55 15.20
C LYS A 42 0.76 -29.35 16.28
N VAL A 43 0.67 -28.22 16.95
CA VAL A 43 1.35 -27.96 18.23
C VAL A 43 0.32 -27.90 19.35
N LEU A 44 0.69 -28.40 20.52
CA LEU A 44 -0.08 -28.19 21.74
C LEU A 44 0.49 -26.98 22.47
N VAL A 45 -0.37 -26.03 22.82
CA VAL A 45 0.01 -24.81 23.54
C VAL A 45 -0.69 -24.69 24.88
N ARG A 46 0.01 -24.12 25.87
CA ARG A 46 -0.54 -23.66 27.15
C ARG A 46 -0.80 -22.15 27.07
N VAL A 47 -2.03 -21.72 27.30
CA VAL A 47 -2.41 -20.31 27.31
C VAL A 47 -2.00 -19.66 28.64
N HIS A 48 -1.23 -18.58 28.58
CA HIS A 48 -0.81 -17.80 29.75
C HIS A 48 -1.61 -16.50 29.90
N TYR A 49 -1.72 -15.72 28.82
CA TYR A 49 -2.45 -14.46 28.83
C TYR A 49 -3.45 -14.40 27.69
N LEU A 50 -4.73 -14.25 28.03
CA LEU A 50 -5.82 -14.10 27.08
C LEU A 50 -6.13 -12.62 26.86
N SER A 51 -6.21 -12.20 25.61
CA SER A 51 -6.57 -10.81 25.26
C SER A 51 -8.06 -10.58 25.38
N LEU A 52 -8.44 -9.41 25.90
CA LEU A 52 -9.80 -8.91 25.87
C LEU A 52 -9.86 -7.67 24.97
N ASP A 53 -10.74 -7.69 23.97
CA ASP A 53 -10.81 -6.66 22.94
C ASP A 53 -12.25 -6.16 22.74
N PRO A 54 -12.46 -4.84 22.54
CA PRO A 54 -13.79 -4.27 22.31
C PRO A 54 -14.55 -4.89 21.12
N ALA A 55 -13.81 -5.37 20.12
CA ALA A 55 -14.38 -6.01 18.93
C ALA A 55 -15.14 -7.30 19.26
N MET A 56 -14.83 -7.95 20.39
CA MET A 56 -15.49 -9.18 20.84
C MET A 56 -17.00 -9.03 20.97
N ARG A 57 -17.51 -7.84 21.36
CA ARG A 57 -18.96 -7.60 21.45
C ARG A 57 -19.65 -7.73 20.10
N GLN A 58 -18.99 -7.33 19.01
CA GLN A 58 -19.53 -7.39 17.65
C GLN A 58 -19.56 -8.83 17.12
N TRP A 59 -18.59 -9.66 17.53
CA TRP A 59 -18.53 -11.07 17.12
C TRP A 59 -19.68 -11.90 17.71
N LEU A 60 -20.28 -11.46 18.82
CA LEU A 60 -21.42 -12.13 19.46
C LEU A 60 -22.77 -11.82 18.79
N THR A 61 -22.83 -10.92 17.82
CA THR A 61 -24.06 -10.57 17.11
C THR A 61 -24.02 -11.01 15.66
N ALA A 62 -25.12 -11.60 15.17
CA ALA A 62 -25.28 -11.99 13.77
C ALA A 62 -25.56 -10.77 12.86
N LYS A 63 -24.66 -9.78 12.87
CA LYS A 63 -24.72 -8.58 12.02
C LYS A 63 -23.59 -8.63 10.99
N ARG A 64 -23.78 -7.93 9.86
CA ARG A 64 -22.75 -7.76 8.84
C ARG A 64 -21.48 -7.16 9.46
N SER A 65 -20.36 -7.84 9.30
CA SER A 65 -19.05 -7.46 9.84
C SER A 65 -17.93 -7.94 8.90
N TYR A 66 -16.73 -7.39 9.05
CA TYR A 66 -15.53 -7.81 8.31
C TYR A 66 -14.94 -9.14 8.83
N ILE A 67 -15.42 -9.63 9.98
CA ILE A 67 -15.16 -10.99 10.48
C ILE A 67 -16.50 -11.69 10.73
N ALA A 68 -16.59 -12.98 10.39
CA ALA A 68 -17.75 -13.82 10.67
C ALA A 68 -18.08 -13.87 12.18
N PRO A 69 -19.36 -13.85 12.59
CA PRO A 69 -19.75 -14.01 13.99
C PRO A 69 -19.21 -15.29 14.63
N VAL A 70 -19.15 -15.33 15.96
CA VAL A 70 -18.90 -16.57 16.72
C VAL A 70 -20.20 -17.36 16.76
N GLU A 71 -20.14 -18.62 16.37
CA GLU A 71 -21.28 -19.52 16.43
C GLU A 71 -21.59 -19.90 17.89
N ARG A 72 -22.88 -19.94 18.23
CA ARG A 72 -23.31 -20.43 19.55
C ARG A 72 -22.88 -21.88 19.73
N GLY A 73 -22.44 -22.23 20.94
CA GLY A 73 -21.87 -23.52 21.27
C GLY A 73 -20.37 -23.65 20.97
N SER A 74 -19.78 -22.73 20.20
CA SER A 74 -18.34 -22.73 19.93
C SER A 74 -17.54 -22.04 21.02
N VAL A 75 -16.25 -22.37 21.13
CA VAL A 75 -15.30 -21.65 22.01
C VAL A 75 -15.30 -20.17 21.63
N MET A 76 -15.37 -19.29 22.64
CA MET A 76 -15.32 -17.85 22.40
C MET A 76 -14.01 -17.49 21.71
N ARG A 77 -14.10 -16.82 20.56
CA ARG A 77 -12.94 -16.40 19.78
C ARG A 77 -12.08 -15.41 20.58
N GLY A 78 -10.77 -15.59 20.51
CA GLY A 78 -9.79 -14.74 21.19
C GLY A 78 -8.37 -15.13 20.82
N GLN A 79 -7.46 -14.17 20.99
CA GLN A 79 -6.02 -14.38 20.85
C GLN A 79 -5.37 -14.44 22.23
N SER A 80 -4.26 -15.16 22.34
CA SER A 80 -3.50 -15.28 23.56
C SER A 80 -2.00 -15.27 23.33
N ILE A 81 -1.25 -14.92 24.38
CA ILE A 81 0.13 -15.36 24.54
C ILE A 81 0.11 -16.76 25.15
N ALA A 82 0.69 -17.69 24.43
CA ALA A 82 0.77 -19.08 24.82
C ALA A 82 2.19 -19.63 24.62
N GLN A 83 2.48 -20.75 25.27
CA GLN A 83 3.75 -21.44 25.10
C GLN A 83 3.53 -22.84 24.52
N VAL A 84 4.37 -23.22 23.57
CA VAL A 84 4.37 -24.58 23.00
C VAL A 84 4.83 -25.57 24.06
N ILE A 85 4.00 -26.56 24.37
CA ILE A 85 4.31 -27.62 25.36
C ILE A 85 4.50 -29.00 24.72
N ALA A 86 4.02 -29.20 23.49
CA ALA A 86 4.34 -30.37 22.67
C ALA A 86 4.21 -30.03 21.17
N VAL A 87 4.95 -30.77 20.33
CA VAL A 87 5.07 -30.51 18.88
C VAL A 87 4.84 -31.80 18.12
N GLY A 88 3.90 -31.79 17.18
CA GLY A 88 3.69 -32.88 16.22
C GLY A 88 4.91 -33.08 15.33
N SER A 89 5.12 -34.31 14.87
CA SER A 89 6.35 -34.73 14.18
C SER A 89 6.69 -33.89 12.94
N GLU A 90 5.71 -33.42 12.17
CA GLU A 90 5.92 -32.62 10.95
C GLU A 90 6.30 -31.16 11.24
N LEU A 91 6.07 -30.69 12.47
CA LEU A 91 6.30 -29.30 12.86
C LEU A 91 7.58 -29.07 13.67
N GLN A 92 8.36 -30.12 13.91
CA GLN A 92 9.59 -30.05 14.74
C GLN A 92 10.68 -29.14 14.16
N SER A 93 10.69 -28.92 12.84
CA SER A 93 11.60 -27.96 12.20
C SER A 93 11.18 -26.50 12.42
N GLN A 94 9.91 -26.25 12.72
CA GLN A 94 9.34 -24.90 12.87
C GLN A 94 9.18 -24.50 14.35
N TYR A 95 8.80 -25.45 15.21
CA TYR A 95 8.52 -25.20 16.62
C TYR A 95 9.32 -26.11 17.53
N LYS A 96 9.64 -25.58 18.71
CA LYS A 96 10.17 -26.36 19.84
C LYS A 96 9.34 -26.11 21.08
N VAL A 97 9.34 -27.09 21.98
CA VAL A 97 8.80 -26.92 23.33
C VAL A 97 9.48 -25.72 24.00
N GLY A 98 8.68 -24.87 24.62
CA GLY A 98 9.10 -23.63 25.25
C GLY A 98 8.98 -22.38 24.38
N ASP A 99 8.73 -22.51 23.07
CA ASP A 99 8.51 -21.35 22.20
C ASP A 99 7.27 -20.56 22.61
N TRP A 100 7.40 -19.23 22.67
CA TRP A 100 6.26 -18.32 22.84
C TRP A 100 5.57 -18.07 21.49
N VAL A 101 4.24 -18.06 21.51
CA VAL A 101 3.40 -17.82 20.33
C VAL A 101 2.26 -16.85 20.64
N VAL A 102 1.86 -16.06 19.65
CA VAL A 102 0.50 -15.51 19.57
C VAL A 102 -0.38 -16.62 19.03
N ALA A 103 -1.25 -17.13 19.89
CA ALA A 103 -2.15 -18.23 19.58
C ALA A 103 -3.57 -17.72 19.31
N TYR A 104 -4.18 -18.15 18.21
CA TYR A 104 -5.61 -18.02 17.96
C TYR A 104 -6.38 -19.10 18.75
N SER A 105 -6.14 -19.15 20.06
CA SER A 105 -6.61 -20.23 20.93
C SER A 105 -8.11 -20.19 21.20
N GLY A 106 -8.76 -19.03 21.07
CA GLY A 106 -10.02 -18.80 21.77
C GLY A 106 -9.85 -18.79 23.29
N TRP A 107 -10.96 -18.74 24.01
CA TRP A 107 -10.99 -18.72 25.47
C TRP A 107 -10.88 -20.14 26.03
N GLN A 108 -9.65 -20.63 26.18
CA GLN A 108 -9.37 -21.94 26.77
C GLN A 108 -7.96 -22.01 27.38
N GLU A 109 -7.70 -23.05 28.16
CA GLU A 109 -6.43 -23.24 28.89
C GLU A 109 -5.33 -23.89 28.05
N TYR A 110 -5.72 -24.85 27.22
CA TYR A 110 -4.86 -25.58 26.29
C TYR A 110 -5.51 -25.66 24.91
N CYS A 111 -4.70 -25.67 23.86
CA CYS A 111 -5.23 -25.73 22.50
C CYS A 111 -4.27 -26.48 21.55
N LEU A 112 -4.83 -27.26 20.62
CA LEU A 112 -4.10 -27.83 19.48
C LEU A 112 -4.24 -26.89 18.29
N LEU A 113 -3.12 -26.38 17.79
CA LEU A 113 -3.09 -25.33 16.76
C LEU A 113 -2.20 -25.74 15.60
N GLY A 114 -2.61 -25.40 14.38
CA GLY A 114 -1.76 -25.50 13.21
C GLY A 114 -0.83 -24.28 13.06
N PRO A 115 0.12 -24.29 12.11
CA PRO A 115 1.09 -23.19 11.94
C PRO A 115 0.45 -21.83 11.65
N LYS A 116 -0.70 -21.80 10.99
CA LYS A 116 -1.45 -20.56 10.71
C LYS A 116 -2.08 -19.93 11.96
N GLU A 117 -2.30 -20.74 13.00
CA GLU A 117 -3.01 -20.37 14.22
C GLU A 117 -2.06 -20.13 15.40
N ALA A 118 -0.79 -20.55 15.29
CA ALA A 118 0.25 -20.37 16.29
C ALA A 118 1.45 -19.59 15.72
N GLN A 119 1.43 -18.27 15.84
CA GLN A 119 2.48 -17.41 15.28
C GLN A 119 3.61 -17.23 16.29
N LYS A 120 4.86 -17.57 15.93
CA LYS A 120 6.01 -17.44 16.84
C LYS A 120 6.25 -16.00 17.25
N VAL A 121 6.45 -15.79 18.54
CA VAL A 121 6.82 -14.49 19.10
C VAL A 121 8.33 -14.43 19.24
N VAL A 122 8.94 -13.50 18.51
CA VAL A 122 10.32 -13.09 18.76
C VAL A 122 10.25 -11.86 19.66
N VAL A 123 10.79 -11.96 20.87
CA VAL A 123 10.80 -10.88 21.85
C VAL A 123 12.07 -10.04 21.64
N PRO A 124 11.97 -8.77 21.19
CA PRO A 124 13.13 -7.90 21.06
C PRO A 124 13.80 -7.64 22.44
N PRO A 125 15.09 -7.26 22.48
CA PRO A 125 15.74 -6.85 23.72
C PRO A 125 14.96 -5.74 24.44
N GLY A 126 14.70 -5.90 25.75
CA GLY A 126 13.89 -4.96 26.55
C GLY A 126 12.38 -5.10 26.39
N CYS A 127 11.91 -6.06 25.59
CA CYS A 127 10.49 -6.41 25.43
C CYS A 127 10.12 -7.67 26.22
N GLN A 128 8.82 -7.94 26.31
CA GLN A 128 8.23 -9.11 26.95
C GLN A 128 7.25 -9.80 25.99
N PRO A 129 6.96 -11.11 26.14
CA PRO A 129 6.05 -11.81 25.24
C PRO A 129 4.67 -11.14 25.09
N THR A 130 4.14 -10.55 26.17
CA THR A 130 2.86 -9.82 26.17
C THR A 130 2.86 -8.57 25.28
N ASP A 131 4.03 -8.05 24.89
CA ASP A 131 4.13 -6.96 23.91
C ASP A 131 3.57 -7.35 22.55
N ALA A 132 3.66 -8.63 22.17
CA ALA A 132 3.09 -9.14 20.93
C ALA A 132 1.54 -9.16 20.93
N MET A 133 0.90 -8.93 22.09
CA MET A 133 -0.54 -8.66 22.21
C MET A 133 -0.88 -7.19 22.44
N SER A 134 0.14 -6.34 22.57
CA SER A 134 0.05 -4.91 22.87
C SER A 134 0.69 -4.09 21.74
N VAL A 135 1.77 -3.35 22.02
CA VAL A 135 2.44 -2.44 21.08
C VAL A 135 3.03 -3.15 19.86
N LEU A 136 3.45 -4.41 19.98
CA LEU A 136 3.99 -5.21 18.87
C LEU A 136 2.96 -6.18 18.29
N GLY A 137 1.67 -5.98 18.62
CA GLY A 137 0.57 -6.81 18.17
C GLY A 137 -0.46 -6.05 17.34
N MET A 138 -1.63 -6.68 17.14
CA MET A 138 -2.76 -6.11 16.40
C MET A 138 -3.17 -4.72 16.90
N THR A 139 -3.06 -4.46 18.21
CA THR A 139 -3.36 -3.16 18.82
C THR A 139 -2.37 -2.09 18.35
N GLY A 140 -1.06 -2.34 18.43
CA GLY A 140 -0.05 -1.41 17.95
C GLY A 140 -0.12 -1.20 16.44
N LEU A 141 -0.37 -2.27 15.67
CA LEU A 141 -0.58 -2.18 14.21
C LEU A 141 -1.79 -1.32 13.85
N THR A 142 -2.90 -1.44 14.60
CA THR A 142 -4.10 -0.61 14.40
C THR A 142 -3.79 0.87 14.66
N ALA A 143 -3.08 1.18 15.75
CA ALA A 143 -2.63 2.53 16.04
C ALA A 143 -1.70 3.08 14.95
N TYR A 144 -0.76 2.23 14.49
CA TYR A 144 0.18 2.57 13.44
C TYR A 144 -0.54 2.92 12.13
N PHE A 145 -1.33 2.03 11.55
CA PHE A 145 -1.95 2.34 10.26
C PHE A 145 -3.02 3.43 10.37
N GLY A 146 -3.76 3.51 11.48
CA GLY A 146 -4.69 4.62 11.68
C GLY A 146 -3.98 5.99 11.75
N MET A 147 -2.76 6.06 12.29
CA MET A 147 -1.96 7.30 12.27
C MET A 147 -1.19 7.50 10.96
N ILE A 148 -0.54 6.46 10.42
CA ILE A 148 0.36 6.59 9.27
C ILE A 148 -0.38 6.66 7.94
N GLU A 149 -1.45 5.89 7.76
CA GLU A 149 -2.15 5.81 6.48
C GLU A 149 -3.39 6.71 6.44
N VAL A 150 -4.04 6.91 7.59
CA VAL A 150 -5.31 7.64 7.66
C VAL A 150 -5.14 9.05 8.25
N GLY A 151 -4.66 9.15 9.48
CA GLY A 151 -4.52 10.44 10.18
C GLY A 151 -3.44 11.34 9.58
N GLN A 152 -2.33 10.73 9.13
CA GLN A 152 -1.16 11.36 8.53
C GLN A 152 -0.74 12.65 9.27
N PRO A 153 -0.40 12.56 10.58
CA PRO A 153 -0.02 13.73 11.37
C PRO A 153 1.26 14.37 10.81
N LYS A 154 1.27 15.70 10.75
CA LYS A 154 2.38 16.51 10.24
C LYS A 154 2.92 17.47 11.31
N PRO A 155 4.15 17.97 11.16
CA PRO A 155 4.61 19.13 11.92
C PRO A 155 3.62 20.29 11.82
N GLY A 156 3.19 20.80 12.97
CA GLY A 156 2.17 21.84 13.07
C GLY A 156 0.78 21.34 13.48
N ASP A 157 0.45 20.07 13.22
CA ASP A 157 -0.90 19.54 13.48
C ASP A 157 -1.23 19.48 14.98
N THR A 158 -2.49 19.79 15.32
CA THR A 158 -3.14 19.41 16.57
C THR A 158 -3.87 18.07 16.40
N VAL A 159 -3.44 17.08 17.16
CA VAL A 159 -3.97 15.71 17.12
C VAL A 159 -4.78 15.42 18.38
N VAL A 160 -6.00 14.91 18.22
CA VAL A 160 -6.84 14.46 19.33
C VAL A 160 -7.06 12.95 19.24
N VAL A 161 -6.98 12.26 20.38
CA VAL A 161 -7.19 10.80 20.47
C VAL A 161 -8.28 10.50 21.49
N SER A 162 -9.36 9.83 21.10
CA SER A 162 -10.36 9.34 22.05
C SER A 162 -9.99 7.97 22.62
N GLY A 163 -10.40 7.68 23.86
CA GLY A 163 -9.97 6.46 24.55
C GLY A 163 -8.44 6.39 24.69
N ALA A 164 -7.79 7.54 24.87
CA ALA A 164 -6.33 7.68 24.73
C ALA A 164 -5.55 6.87 25.76
N ALA A 165 -6.10 6.60 26.95
CA ALA A 165 -5.46 5.75 27.95
C ALA A 165 -5.67 4.24 27.72
N GLY A 166 -6.38 3.85 26.65
CA GLY A 166 -6.60 2.46 26.26
C GLY A 166 -5.46 1.89 25.40
N ALA A 167 -5.54 0.58 25.11
CA ALA A 167 -4.56 -0.19 24.35
C ALA A 167 -4.08 0.51 23.05
N THR A 168 -5.02 0.82 22.15
CA THR A 168 -4.73 1.45 20.85
C THR A 168 -4.46 2.94 20.97
N GLY A 169 -5.27 3.65 21.77
CA GLY A 169 -5.21 5.11 21.91
C GLY A 169 -3.85 5.60 22.42
N MET A 170 -3.25 4.90 23.39
CA MET A 170 -1.98 5.33 23.97
C MET A 170 -0.83 5.23 22.97
N VAL A 171 -0.87 4.22 22.10
CA VAL A 171 0.13 4.04 21.05
C VAL A 171 -0.10 5.09 19.96
N ALA A 172 -1.36 5.32 19.57
CA ALA A 172 -1.71 6.27 18.52
C ALA A 172 -1.22 7.70 18.86
N GLY A 173 -1.48 8.18 20.07
CA GLY A 173 -1.01 9.52 20.48
C GLY A 173 0.51 9.64 20.55
N GLN A 174 1.21 8.59 21.01
CA GLN A 174 2.69 8.60 20.99
C GLN A 174 3.25 8.55 19.57
N ILE A 175 2.61 7.82 18.63
CA ILE A 175 2.97 7.87 17.21
C ILE A 175 2.79 9.29 16.65
N ALA A 176 1.72 9.99 17.02
CA ALA A 176 1.55 11.40 16.62
C ALA A 176 2.72 12.28 17.11
N LYS A 177 3.19 12.10 18.35
CA LYS A 177 4.40 12.79 18.86
C LYS A 177 5.65 12.40 18.06
N VAL A 178 5.86 11.11 17.78
CA VAL A 178 6.99 10.61 16.98
C VAL A 178 6.98 11.19 15.56
N LYS A 179 5.81 11.45 14.99
CA LYS A 179 5.64 12.07 13.67
C LYS A 179 5.66 13.60 13.69
N GLY A 180 5.93 14.20 14.84
CA GLY A 180 6.19 15.63 14.98
C GLY A 180 4.93 16.48 15.11
N ALA A 181 3.79 15.91 15.48
CA ALA A 181 2.60 16.69 15.82
C ALA A 181 2.94 17.79 16.83
N LYS A 182 2.49 19.02 16.56
CA LYS A 182 2.73 20.18 17.43
C LYS A 182 2.09 19.97 18.79
N ARG A 183 0.88 19.40 18.79
CA ARG A 183 0.08 19.19 19.99
C ARG A 183 -0.68 17.87 19.91
N VAL A 184 -0.65 17.08 20.97
CA VAL A 184 -1.41 15.84 21.12
C VAL A 184 -2.25 15.90 22.38
N VAL A 185 -3.57 15.80 22.21
CA VAL A 185 -4.57 15.86 23.29
C VAL A 185 -5.27 14.51 23.41
N GLY A 186 -5.30 13.96 24.63
CA GLY A 186 -5.97 12.69 24.91
C GLY A 186 -7.32 12.88 25.59
N ILE A 187 -8.31 12.08 25.26
CA ILE A 187 -9.58 12.01 25.99
C ILE A 187 -9.66 10.66 26.71
N ALA A 188 -9.87 10.67 28.02
CA ALA A 188 -9.94 9.49 28.88
C ALA A 188 -11.06 9.58 29.93
N GLY A 189 -11.31 8.50 30.67
CA GLY A 189 -12.48 8.35 31.54
C GLY A 189 -12.23 8.47 33.06
N SER A 190 -11.05 8.98 33.47
CA SER A 190 -10.73 9.31 34.86
C SER A 190 -9.55 10.27 34.95
N ALA A 191 -9.39 10.93 36.09
CA ALA A 191 -8.26 11.84 36.37
C ALA A 191 -6.90 11.11 36.30
N ASP A 192 -6.76 9.95 36.95
CA ASP A 192 -5.52 9.16 36.94
C ASP A 192 -5.08 8.76 35.53
N LYS A 193 -6.06 8.49 34.64
CA LYS A 193 -5.78 8.20 33.23
C LYS A 193 -5.30 9.44 32.49
N CYS A 194 -5.87 10.60 32.78
CA CYS A 194 -5.42 11.86 32.19
C CYS A 194 -4.00 12.21 32.67
N GLU A 195 -3.73 12.01 33.95
CA GLU A 195 -2.38 12.19 34.52
C GLU A 195 -1.37 11.24 33.88
N PHE A 196 -1.73 9.95 33.73
CA PHE A 196 -0.90 8.96 33.02
C PHE A 196 -0.57 9.40 31.59
N LEU A 197 -1.55 9.90 30.83
CA LEU A 197 -1.33 10.37 29.46
C LEU A 197 -0.31 11.52 29.39
N VAL A 198 -0.42 12.50 30.28
CA VAL A 198 0.44 13.69 30.27
C VAL A 198 1.81 13.38 30.87
N LYS A 199 1.86 12.84 32.09
CA LYS A 199 3.11 12.67 32.84
C LYS A 199 3.96 11.51 32.33
N GLU A 200 3.33 10.41 31.93
CA GLU A 200 4.07 9.22 31.50
C GLU A 200 4.25 9.15 29.99
N LEU A 201 3.20 9.44 29.22
CA LEU A 201 3.22 9.24 27.76
C LEU A 201 3.55 10.50 26.95
N GLY A 202 3.67 11.66 27.60
CA GLY A 202 4.08 12.90 26.95
C GLY A 202 3.01 13.56 26.08
N PHE A 203 1.72 13.32 26.37
CA PHE A 203 0.64 14.09 25.77
C PHE A 203 0.69 15.53 26.29
N ASP A 204 0.36 16.50 25.44
CA ASP A 204 0.41 17.93 25.78
C ASP A 204 -0.78 18.38 26.63
N ALA A 205 -1.90 17.64 26.55
CA ALA A 205 -3.05 17.79 27.44
C ALA A 205 -3.87 16.48 27.48
N ALA A 206 -4.65 16.29 28.54
CA ALA A 206 -5.63 15.23 28.62
C ALA A 206 -6.93 15.73 29.26
N ILE A 207 -8.06 15.22 28.77
CA ILE A 207 -9.41 15.64 29.18
C ILE A 207 -10.16 14.42 29.71
N ASN A 208 -10.74 14.57 30.89
CA ASN A 208 -11.65 13.58 31.43
C ASN A 208 -13.06 13.82 30.89
N TYR A 209 -13.57 12.96 30.00
CA TYR A 209 -14.90 13.16 29.39
C TYR A 209 -16.06 13.06 30.40
N LYS A 210 -15.79 12.61 31.63
CA LYS A 210 -16.77 12.54 32.72
C LYS A 210 -16.90 13.85 33.51
N ASP A 211 -16.00 14.81 33.31
CA ASP A 211 -16.08 16.11 33.98
C ASP A 211 -17.26 16.91 33.41
N LYS A 212 -17.95 17.70 34.24
CA LYS A 212 -19.14 18.45 33.80
C LYS A 212 -18.86 19.44 32.66
N ASP A 213 -17.63 19.94 32.58
CA ASP A 213 -17.19 20.95 31.61
C ASP A 213 -16.18 20.42 30.59
N TRP A 214 -16.10 19.10 30.39
CA TRP A 214 -15.10 18.47 29.50
C TRP A 214 -15.08 19.04 28.06
N LYS A 215 -16.24 19.49 27.54
CA LYS A 215 -16.32 20.14 26.21
C LYS A 215 -15.65 21.51 26.18
N LYS A 216 -15.72 22.26 27.29
CA LYS A 216 -15.00 23.52 27.47
C LYS A 216 -13.50 23.24 27.55
N GLN A 217 -13.10 22.25 28.34
CA GLN A 217 -11.71 21.80 28.43
C GLN A 217 -11.17 21.35 27.05
N LEU A 218 -11.98 20.67 26.23
CA LEU A 218 -11.63 20.31 24.85
C LEU A 218 -11.35 21.54 23.98
N LYS A 219 -12.21 22.55 24.05
CA LYS A 219 -12.01 23.81 23.31
C LYS A 219 -10.71 24.50 23.74
N GLU A 220 -10.45 24.58 25.04
CA GLU A 220 -9.25 25.19 25.61
C GLU A 220 -7.97 24.40 25.25
N ALA A 221 -8.06 23.08 25.21
CA ALA A 221 -6.96 22.22 24.80
C ALA A 221 -6.72 22.21 23.28
N THR A 222 -7.66 22.72 22.47
CA THR A 222 -7.59 22.74 20.99
C THR A 222 -7.81 24.16 20.43
N PRO A 223 -7.02 25.17 20.83
CA PRO A 223 -7.26 26.56 20.41
C PRO A 223 -7.20 26.73 18.88
N GLU A 224 -6.35 25.95 18.21
CA GLU A 224 -6.14 25.96 16.76
C GLU A 224 -7.02 24.94 16.01
N TYR A 225 -8.08 24.43 16.66
CA TYR A 225 -8.94 23.35 16.14
C TYR A 225 -8.18 22.02 16.00
N ILE A 226 -8.83 21.00 15.43
CA ILE A 226 -8.31 19.63 15.34
C ILE A 226 -7.97 19.30 13.90
N ASP A 227 -6.69 19.07 13.60
CA ASP A 227 -6.20 18.66 12.28
C ASP A 227 -6.34 17.15 12.07
N VAL A 228 -6.10 16.37 13.13
CA VAL A 228 -6.19 14.91 13.10
C VAL A 228 -6.96 14.41 14.31
N TYR A 229 -7.95 13.55 14.09
CA TYR A 229 -8.68 12.88 15.16
C TYR A 229 -8.60 11.37 14.98
N PHE A 230 -8.11 10.67 16.01
CA PHE A 230 -8.14 9.21 16.06
C PHE A 230 -9.26 8.75 16.98
N ASP A 231 -10.32 8.19 16.39
CA ASP A 231 -11.55 7.85 17.11
C ASP A 231 -11.64 6.37 17.46
N ASN A 232 -11.63 6.06 18.76
CA ASN A 232 -11.95 4.75 19.31
C ASN A 232 -13.38 4.68 19.90
N VAL A 233 -14.03 5.82 20.10
CA VAL A 233 -15.17 5.95 21.02
C VAL A 233 -16.48 6.25 20.31
N GLY A 234 -16.49 7.12 19.31
CA GLY A 234 -17.72 7.57 18.66
C GLY A 234 -18.62 8.42 19.57
N GLY A 235 -19.91 8.48 19.24
CA GLY A 235 -20.93 9.15 20.05
C GLY A 235 -20.64 10.62 20.33
N GLU A 236 -20.95 11.07 21.55
CA GLU A 236 -20.84 12.48 21.95
C GLU A 236 -19.39 13.03 21.85
N ILE A 237 -18.38 12.18 22.04
CA ILE A 237 -16.97 12.58 21.91
C ILE A 237 -16.63 12.85 20.43
N LEU A 238 -17.10 11.99 19.52
CA LEU A 238 -16.96 12.25 18.08
C LEU A 238 -17.68 13.55 17.69
N ASP A 239 -18.89 13.77 18.19
CA ASP A 239 -19.64 15.01 17.90
C ASP A 239 -18.91 16.26 18.38
N ALA A 240 -18.37 16.24 19.60
CA ALA A 240 -17.59 17.34 20.12
C ALA A 240 -16.30 17.59 19.30
N CYS A 241 -15.63 16.52 18.84
CA CYS A 241 -14.44 16.65 18.00
C CYS A 241 -14.78 17.16 16.59
N LEU A 242 -15.89 16.72 15.99
CA LEU A 242 -16.39 17.25 14.71
C LEU A 242 -16.69 18.75 14.80
N ALA A 243 -17.27 19.21 15.90
CA ALA A 243 -17.51 20.64 16.16
C ALA A 243 -16.22 21.46 16.39
N ARG A 244 -15.09 20.78 16.63
CA ARG A 244 -13.76 21.37 16.79
C ARG A 244 -12.83 21.05 15.61
N ALA A 245 -13.34 20.48 14.52
CA ALA A 245 -12.53 20.12 13.36
C ALA A 245 -11.95 21.36 12.67
N GLN A 246 -10.67 21.28 12.28
CA GLN A 246 -10.04 22.24 11.38
C GLN A 246 -10.47 21.96 9.93
N LYS A 247 -10.40 22.98 9.07
CA LYS A 247 -10.52 22.83 7.62
C LYS A 247 -9.53 21.78 7.11
N ASP A 248 -10.00 20.89 6.24
CA ASP A 248 -9.23 19.80 5.60
C ASP A 248 -8.64 18.79 6.61
N SER A 249 -9.27 18.65 7.78
CA SER A 249 -8.87 17.71 8.83
C SER A 249 -9.15 16.24 8.47
N ARG A 250 -8.43 15.34 9.16
CA ARG A 250 -8.37 13.89 8.88
C ARG A 250 -8.80 13.10 10.12
N PHE A 251 -9.94 12.45 10.03
CA PHE A 251 -10.56 11.71 11.11
C PHE A 251 -10.43 10.21 10.84
N ALA A 252 -9.51 9.55 11.54
CA ALA A 252 -9.27 8.11 11.49
C ALA A 252 -10.23 7.39 12.43
N ILE A 253 -11.23 6.70 11.85
CA ILE A 253 -12.29 6.03 12.60
C ILE A 253 -11.89 4.58 12.87
N CYS A 254 -11.34 4.32 14.06
CA CYS A 254 -10.90 2.99 14.49
C CYS A 254 -12.05 2.17 15.10
N GLY A 255 -12.95 2.82 15.84
CA GLY A 255 -14.03 2.15 16.54
C GLY A 255 -15.02 3.12 17.17
N ALA A 256 -16.09 2.57 17.74
CA ALA A 256 -17.16 3.32 18.37
C ALA A 256 -17.61 2.62 19.66
N ILE A 257 -16.67 2.37 20.59
CA ILE A 257 -16.94 1.53 21.78
C ILE A 257 -18.14 2.02 22.60
N SER A 258 -18.43 3.33 22.60
CA SER A 258 -19.59 3.88 23.31
C SER A 258 -20.94 3.40 22.75
N GLN A 259 -20.95 2.89 21.51
CA GLN A 259 -22.16 2.47 20.80
C GLN A 259 -22.36 0.95 20.82
N TYR A 260 -21.35 0.16 21.21
CA TYR A 260 -21.35 -1.30 21.02
C TYR A 260 -22.40 -2.05 21.84
N ASN A 261 -22.77 -1.53 23.02
CA ASN A 261 -23.84 -2.09 23.86
C ASN A 261 -25.20 -1.42 23.64
N SER A 262 -25.30 -0.46 22.71
CA SER A 262 -26.58 0.17 22.37
C SER A 262 -27.38 -0.73 21.42
N ALA A 263 -28.66 -0.94 21.74
CA ALA A 263 -29.59 -1.62 20.83
C ALA A 263 -29.83 -0.80 19.55
N LYS A 264 -29.71 0.53 19.63
CA LYS A 264 -29.89 1.48 18.52
C LYS A 264 -28.72 2.47 18.49
N PRO A 265 -27.58 2.11 17.87
CA PRO A 265 -26.45 3.02 17.68
C PRO A 265 -26.89 4.29 16.95
N GLN A 266 -26.36 5.44 17.38
CA GLN A 266 -26.66 6.74 16.77
C GLN A 266 -25.47 7.23 15.92
N GLY A 267 -25.77 7.89 14.80
CA GLY A 267 -24.77 8.59 13.99
C GLY A 267 -24.38 9.94 14.62
N PRO A 268 -23.31 10.59 14.11
CA PRO A 268 -22.88 11.89 14.64
C PRO A 268 -23.89 13.00 14.32
N ALA A 269 -24.36 13.70 15.34
CA ALA A 269 -25.22 14.89 15.19
C ALA A 269 -24.49 16.05 14.50
N SER A 270 -23.17 16.15 14.66
CA SER A 270 -22.34 17.22 14.08
C SER A 270 -21.87 16.93 12.65
N PHE A 271 -22.56 16.04 11.92
CA PHE A 271 -22.17 15.60 10.58
C PHE A 271 -22.04 16.74 9.55
N MET A 272 -22.81 17.83 9.71
CA MET A 272 -22.69 19.00 8.82
C MET A 272 -21.28 19.62 8.80
N ASN A 273 -20.48 19.43 9.85
CA ASN A 273 -19.09 19.89 9.88
C ASN A 273 -18.18 19.15 8.91
N VAL A 274 -18.55 17.92 8.52
CA VAL A 274 -17.83 17.18 7.47
C VAL A 274 -17.85 17.97 6.16
N ILE A 275 -18.99 18.59 5.84
CA ILE A 275 -19.14 19.41 4.64
C ILE A 275 -18.45 20.75 4.83
N SER A 276 -18.75 21.48 5.91
CA SER A 276 -18.27 22.86 6.08
C SER A 276 -16.75 22.94 6.23
N GLN A 277 -16.14 21.98 6.91
CA GLN A 277 -14.69 21.87 7.11
C GLN A 277 -13.99 20.92 6.13
N ARG A 278 -14.73 20.27 5.22
CA ARG A 278 -14.17 19.33 4.23
C ARG A 278 -13.38 18.20 4.91
N ILE A 279 -13.95 17.66 5.98
CA ILE A 279 -13.31 16.65 6.82
C ILE A 279 -13.22 15.35 6.03
N THR A 280 -12.05 14.75 5.98
CA THR A 280 -11.91 13.36 5.55
C THR A 280 -12.16 12.45 6.74
N MET A 281 -13.33 11.82 6.81
CA MET A 281 -13.62 10.76 7.78
C MET A 281 -13.44 9.39 7.13
N LYS A 282 -12.48 8.60 7.62
CA LYS A 282 -12.15 7.30 7.02
C LYS A 282 -12.07 6.22 8.09
N GLY A 283 -12.96 5.23 7.97
CA GLY A 283 -12.84 3.96 8.67
C GLY A 283 -11.70 3.13 8.09
N PHE A 284 -11.05 2.33 8.92
CA PHE A 284 -9.97 1.45 8.49
C PHE A 284 -10.00 0.14 9.27
N ILE A 285 -9.63 -0.95 8.60
CA ILE A 285 -9.47 -2.26 9.22
C ILE A 285 -8.01 -2.68 9.10
N VAL A 286 -7.39 -3.02 10.22
CA VAL A 286 -5.96 -3.35 10.29
C VAL A 286 -5.55 -4.46 9.30
N PHE A 287 -6.43 -5.43 9.03
CA PHE A 287 -6.17 -6.53 8.08
C PHE A 287 -5.96 -6.08 6.64
N ASP A 288 -6.49 -4.91 6.24
CA ASP A 288 -6.28 -4.35 4.91
C ASP A 288 -4.79 -3.99 4.67
N TYR A 289 -4.02 -3.87 5.75
CA TYR A 289 -2.61 -3.52 5.75
C TYR A 289 -1.67 -4.70 6.04
N ALA A 290 -2.17 -5.95 6.00
CA ALA A 290 -1.38 -7.15 6.31
C ALA A 290 -0.02 -7.22 5.59
N LYS A 291 0.03 -6.78 4.32
CA LYS A 291 1.27 -6.74 3.51
C LYS A 291 2.33 -5.75 4.01
N LYS A 292 1.96 -4.81 4.89
CA LYS A 292 2.82 -3.77 5.46
C LYS A 292 3.15 -4.03 6.94
N TYR A 293 2.71 -5.16 7.51
CA TYR A 293 2.90 -5.44 8.95
C TYR A 293 4.37 -5.46 9.35
N ASP A 294 5.25 -6.05 8.54
CA ASP A 294 6.68 -6.13 8.87
C ASP A 294 7.32 -4.75 9.01
N ILE A 295 6.92 -3.79 8.17
CA ILE A 295 7.37 -2.39 8.23
C ILE A 295 6.88 -1.74 9.52
N ALA A 296 5.58 -1.89 9.82
CA ALA A 296 4.98 -1.32 11.02
C ALA A 296 5.58 -1.92 12.31
N LEU A 297 5.79 -3.24 12.36
CA LEU A 297 6.41 -3.93 13.50
C LEU A 297 7.87 -3.50 13.69
N LYS A 298 8.61 -3.28 12.61
CA LYS A 298 9.99 -2.76 12.68
C LYS A 298 10.03 -1.36 13.30
N ASP A 299 9.15 -0.46 12.85
CA ASP A 299 9.07 0.90 13.39
C ASP A 299 8.62 0.88 14.86
N LEU A 300 7.55 0.15 15.18
CA LEU A 300 7.02 0.02 16.55
C LEU A 300 8.06 -0.59 17.50
N SER A 301 8.77 -1.64 17.07
CA SER A 301 9.86 -2.25 17.84
C SER A 301 11.00 -1.26 18.07
N THR A 302 11.38 -0.51 17.04
CA THR A 302 12.42 0.52 17.15
C THR A 302 12.02 1.61 18.14
N TRP A 303 10.79 2.12 18.07
CA TRP A 303 10.33 3.17 18.97
C TRP A 303 10.14 2.69 20.40
N LEU A 304 9.67 1.45 20.59
CA LEU A 304 9.54 0.83 21.91
C LEU A 304 10.91 0.63 22.57
N THR A 305 11.88 0.09 21.84
CA THR A 305 13.24 -0.16 22.36
C THR A 305 14.02 1.12 22.61
N GLN A 306 13.78 2.18 21.84
CA GLN A 306 14.34 3.52 22.07
C GLN A 306 13.62 4.31 23.18
N GLY A 307 12.56 3.76 23.79
CA GLY A 307 11.76 4.46 24.80
C GLY A 307 10.92 5.63 24.25
N LYS A 308 10.81 5.76 22.93
CA LYS A 308 9.96 6.77 22.26
C LYS A 308 8.47 6.44 22.36
N ILE A 309 8.15 5.15 22.51
CA ILE A 309 6.81 4.67 22.86
C ILE A 309 6.92 3.85 24.13
N LYS A 310 6.06 4.15 25.10
CA LYS A 310 5.82 3.36 26.30
C LYS A 310 4.56 2.53 26.15
N ARG A 311 4.53 1.42 26.90
CA ARG A 311 3.44 0.45 26.99
C ARG A 311 2.83 0.42 28.39
N LYS A 312 1.58 0.00 28.50
CA LYS A 312 0.94 -0.33 29.77
C LYS A 312 0.03 -1.54 29.57
N GLU A 313 0.09 -2.48 30.50
CA GLU A 313 -0.77 -3.66 30.53
C GLU A 313 -1.62 -3.63 31.80
N HIS A 314 -2.83 -4.15 31.69
CA HIS A 314 -3.79 -4.31 32.77
C HIS A 314 -4.14 -5.80 32.86
N ILE A 315 -3.49 -6.49 33.78
CA ILE A 315 -3.63 -7.95 33.94
C ILE A 315 -4.70 -8.25 34.99
N ILE A 316 -5.75 -8.94 34.55
CA ILE A 316 -6.79 -9.50 35.41
C ILE A 316 -6.34 -10.89 35.84
N ARG A 317 -6.28 -11.12 37.14
CA ARG A 317 -6.00 -12.44 37.71
C ARG A 317 -7.31 -13.18 38.01
N GLY A 318 -7.22 -14.49 38.20
CA GLY A 318 -8.38 -15.35 38.48
C GLY A 318 -8.60 -16.47 37.46
N GLY A 319 -7.64 -16.68 36.55
CA GLY A 319 -7.71 -17.75 35.56
C GLY A 319 -8.72 -17.47 34.44
N LEU A 320 -9.01 -18.49 33.64
CA LEU A 320 -9.90 -18.40 32.48
C LEU A 320 -11.29 -17.83 32.83
N GLU A 321 -11.82 -18.19 34.00
CA GLU A 321 -13.15 -17.81 34.48
C GLU A 321 -13.31 -16.31 34.72
N ALA A 322 -12.21 -15.56 34.84
CA ALA A 322 -12.24 -14.10 34.96
C ALA A 322 -12.52 -13.38 33.62
N ALA A 323 -12.42 -14.08 32.48
CA ALA A 323 -12.55 -13.45 31.15
C ALA A 323 -13.91 -12.79 30.87
N PRO A 324 -15.07 -13.39 31.20
CA PRO A 324 -16.36 -12.75 31.01
C PRO A 324 -16.48 -11.43 31.77
N GLN A 325 -16.15 -11.44 33.07
CA GLN A 325 -16.21 -10.24 33.90
C GLN A 325 -15.19 -9.19 33.45
N GLY A 326 -13.98 -9.61 33.08
CA GLY A 326 -12.99 -8.71 32.49
C GLY A 326 -13.50 -8.01 31.24
N LEU A 327 -14.19 -8.74 30.36
CA LEU A 327 -14.75 -8.17 29.14
C LEU A 327 -15.88 -7.16 29.44
N VAL A 328 -16.68 -7.39 30.49
CA VAL A 328 -17.65 -6.39 30.99
C VAL A 328 -16.92 -5.13 31.49
N SER A 329 -15.92 -5.30 32.36
CA SER A 329 -15.14 -4.19 32.90
C SER A 329 -14.36 -3.40 31.84
N LEU A 330 -14.03 -4.02 30.72
CA LEU A 330 -13.46 -3.33 29.56
C LEU A 330 -14.43 -2.27 29.00
N TYR A 331 -15.73 -2.60 28.85
CA TYR A 331 -16.74 -1.65 28.35
C TYR A 331 -17.08 -0.56 29.36
N GLU A 332 -16.90 -0.83 30.65
CA GLU A 332 -17.00 0.17 31.73
C GLU A 332 -15.76 1.10 31.76
N GLY A 333 -14.73 0.77 30.98
CA GLY A 333 -13.50 1.53 30.89
C GLY A 333 -12.63 1.40 32.14
N ALA A 334 -12.55 0.21 32.75
CA ALA A 334 -11.74 -0.03 33.94
C ALA A 334 -10.22 -0.05 33.65
N ASN A 335 -9.79 -0.52 32.47
CA ASN A 335 -8.37 -0.70 32.16
C ASN A 335 -7.64 0.61 31.83
N THR A 336 -6.36 0.66 32.19
CA THR A 336 -5.36 1.55 31.58
C THR A 336 -4.40 0.68 30.79
N GLY A 337 -4.32 0.91 29.47
CA GLY A 337 -3.53 0.12 28.54
C GLY A 337 -4.21 -1.18 28.08
N LYS A 338 -3.41 -2.18 27.68
CA LYS A 338 -3.91 -3.45 27.14
C LYS A 338 -4.47 -4.35 28.24
N MET A 339 -5.76 -4.66 28.17
CA MET A 339 -6.40 -5.58 29.11
C MET A 339 -6.15 -7.03 28.68
N MET A 340 -5.66 -7.84 29.62
CA MET A 340 -5.46 -9.28 29.43
C MET A 340 -5.86 -10.03 30.71
N VAL A 341 -6.24 -11.29 30.56
CA VAL A 341 -6.53 -12.20 31.67
C VAL A 341 -5.37 -13.17 31.80
N GLU A 342 -4.79 -13.27 32.99
CA GLU A 342 -3.82 -14.31 33.34
C GLU A 342 -4.58 -15.63 33.53
N VAL A 343 -4.48 -16.50 32.52
CA VAL A 343 -5.02 -17.86 32.54
C VAL A 343 -4.07 -18.79 33.28
N ALA A 344 -2.77 -18.55 33.18
CA ALA A 344 -1.72 -19.29 33.86
C ALA A 344 -0.54 -18.36 34.17
N PRO A 345 0.02 -18.36 35.39
CA PRO A 345 1.19 -17.55 35.70
C PRO A 345 2.39 -17.99 34.85
N VAL A 346 3.29 -17.05 34.51
CA VAL A 346 4.52 -17.35 33.74
C VAL A 346 5.44 -18.33 34.49
N SER A 347 5.30 -18.49 35.80
CA SER A 347 6.02 -19.52 36.57
C SER A 347 5.69 -20.95 36.14
N GLU A 348 4.52 -21.17 35.51
CA GLU A 348 4.13 -22.46 34.91
C GLU A 348 4.71 -22.66 33.50
N ALA A 349 5.39 -21.65 32.93
CA ALA A 349 5.99 -21.77 31.61
C ALA A 349 7.15 -22.78 31.64
N VAL A 350 7.18 -23.66 30.63
CA VAL A 350 8.28 -24.58 30.36
C VAL A 350 9.58 -23.79 30.20
N GLY A 351 10.58 -24.12 31.03
CA GLY A 351 11.87 -23.44 31.05
C GLY A 351 12.01 -22.27 32.03
N ALA A 352 11.01 -21.99 32.89
CA ALA A 352 11.04 -20.90 33.88
C ALA A 352 12.11 -21.04 35.01
N LYS A 353 12.98 -22.05 34.97
CA LYS A 353 14.16 -22.18 35.85
C LYS A 353 15.47 -21.60 35.29
N ALA A 354 15.44 -20.88 34.17
CA ALA A 354 16.60 -20.10 33.75
C ALA A 354 16.58 -18.72 34.41
N LYS A 355 17.16 -18.61 35.61
CA LYS A 355 17.83 -17.36 36.00
C LYS A 355 18.75 -17.00 34.84
N LEU A 356 18.46 -15.88 34.18
CA LEU A 356 19.26 -15.30 33.11
C LEU A 356 20.74 -15.33 33.48
N PRO A 357 21.56 -16.21 32.90
CA PRO A 357 23.00 -16.11 33.05
C PRO A 357 23.47 -15.12 31.99
N PHE A 358 24.00 -13.99 32.46
CA PHE A 358 25.03 -13.30 31.74
C PHE A 358 26.19 -14.27 31.53
N THR A 359 26.44 -14.62 30.27
CA THR A 359 27.79 -14.91 29.79
C THR A 359 27.92 -14.23 28.44
N ALA A 360 28.88 -13.31 28.34
CA ALA A 360 29.33 -12.81 27.05
C ALA A 360 29.79 -13.97 26.17
N THR A 361 29.74 -13.74 24.85
CA THR A 361 30.11 -14.61 23.73
C THR A 361 29.02 -15.64 23.34
N SER A 362 28.73 -15.90 22.08
CA SER A 362 29.42 -15.61 20.82
C SER A 362 28.37 -15.26 19.75
N HIS A 363 28.79 -14.60 18.66
CA HIS A 363 28.00 -14.57 17.44
C HIS A 363 27.60 -16.00 17.10
N ARG A 364 26.32 -16.38 17.31
CA ARG A 364 25.81 -17.63 16.76
C ARG A 364 25.94 -17.51 15.26
N SER A 365 26.79 -18.36 14.70
CA SER A 365 26.95 -18.50 13.27
C SER A 365 25.57 -18.78 12.68
N VAL A 366 25.07 -17.82 11.89
CA VAL A 366 24.00 -18.08 10.93
C VAL A 366 24.44 -19.34 10.17
N SER A 367 23.58 -20.37 10.15
CA SER A 367 23.93 -21.62 9.47
C SER A 367 24.31 -21.32 8.04
N GLU A 368 25.23 -22.10 7.49
CA GLU A 368 25.71 -21.90 6.11
C GLU A 368 24.54 -21.88 5.13
N GLU A 369 23.52 -22.71 5.36
CA GLU A 369 22.27 -22.72 4.59
C GLU A 369 21.48 -21.41 4.71
N VAL A 370 21.28 -20.85 5.91
CA VAL A 370 20.57 -19.57 6.07
C VAL A 370 21.39 -18.40 5.51
N ARG A 371 22.73 -18.48 5.58
CA ARG A 371 23.61 -17.51 4.91
C ARG A 371 23.50 -17.64 3.39
N MET A 372 23.51 -18.86 2.86
CA MET A 372 23.38 -19.13 1.43
C MET A 372 21.99 -18.74 0.92
N GLU A 373 20.92 -18.94 1.67
CA GLU A 373 19.56 -18.49 1.32
C GLU A 373 19.40 -16.97 1.41
N ALA A 374 19.95 -16.33 2.45
CA ALA A 374 19.95 -14.87 2.54
C ALA A 374 20.83 -14.23 1.44
N GLN A 375 21.97 -14.84 1.11
CA GLN A 375 22.84 -14.41 0.01
C GLN A 375 22.25 -14.74 -1.37
N SER A 376 21.45 -15.80 -1.49
CA SER A 376 20.72 -16.11 -2.73
C SER A 376 19.57 -15.13 -2.95
N SER A 377 18.90 -14.65 -1.88
CA SER A 377 17.93 -13.57 -1.97
C SER A 377 18.52 -12.28 -2.56
N ASN A 378 19.75 -11.91 -2.18
CA ASN A 378 20.45 -10.76 -2.79
C ASN A 378 20.64 -10.90 -4.31
N GLN A 379 20.68 -12.11 -4.86
CA GLN A 379 20.75 -12.31 -6.30
C GLN A 379 19.53 -11.72 -7.00
N THR A 380 18.33 -11.81 -6.41
CA THR A 380 17.09 -11.30 -7.01
C THR A 380 17.11 -9.78 -7.24
N PHE A 381 17.93 -9.04 -6.48
CA PHE A 381 18.06 -7.59 -6.60
C PHE A 381 19.18 -7.13 -7.55
N LYS A 382 19.89 -8.06 -8.21
CA LYS A 382 20.85 -7.70 -9.26
C LYS A 382 20.14 -7.05 -10.44
N LEU A 383 20.80 -6.09 -11.09
CA LEU A 383 20.24 -5.37 -12.25
C LEU A 383 19.75 -6.32 -13.35
N ASP A 384 20.52 -7.37 -13.63
CA ASP A 384 20.20 -8.40 -14.64
C ASP A 384 18.93 -9.20 -14.31
N ASN A 385 18.43 -9.13 -13.08
CA ASN A 385 17.14 -9.70 -12.67
C ASN A 385 16.03 -8.65 -12.61
N LEU A 386 16.33 -7.43 -12.15
CA LEU A 386 15.34 -6.36 -12.01
C LEU A 386 14.90 -5.74 -13.36
N PHE A 387 15.83 -5.64 -14.31
CA PHE A 387 15.62 -5.03 -15.63
C PHE A 387 15.78 -6.04 -16.77
N ASN A 388 15.50 -7.32 -16.47
CA ASN A 388 15.67 -8.40 -17.43
C ASN A 388 14.60 -8.37 -18.53
N VAL A 389 15.03 -8.14 -19.77
CA VAL A 389 14.21 -8.28 -20.98
C VAL A 389 14.76 -9.36 -21.92
N LYS A 390 15.72 -10.15 -21.46
CA LYS A 390 16.35 -11.21 -22.26
C LYS A 390 15.30 -12.24 -22.69
N GLY A 391 15.25 -12.52 -23.99
CA GLY A 391 14.30 -13.45 -24.58
C GLY A 391 12.86 -12.94 -24.66
N LYS A 392 12.58 -11.70 -24.22
CA LYS A 392 11.27 -11.08 -24.43
C LYS A 392 11.12 -10.67 -25.89
N VAL A 393 9.94 -10.89 -26.45
CA VAL A 393 9.57 -10.42 -27.78
C VAL A 393 8.89 -9.06 -27.66
N ALA A 394 9.42 -8.06 -28.35
CA ALA A 394 8.94 -6.68 -28.31
C ALA A 394 8.54 -6.17 -29.69
N LEU A 395 7.52 -5.31 -29.76
CA LEU A 395 7.16 -4.52 -30.95
C LEU A 395 7.22 -3.03 -30.60
N ILE A 396 7.89 -2.23 -31.41
CA ILE A 396 7.99 -0.78 -31.24
C ILE A 396 7.52 -0.06 -32.50
N THR A 397 6.46 0.73 -32.39
CA THR A 397 6.00 1.60 -33.48
C THR A 397 6.84 2.87 -33.54
N GLY A 398 7.28 3.27 -34.74
CA GLY A 398 8.23 4.37 -34.90
C GLY A 398 9.63 4.04 -34.34
N GLY A 399 10.06 2.78 -34.33
CA GLY A 399 11.33 2.34 -33.73
C GLY A 399 12.62 2.76 -34.47
N GLY A 400 12.49 3.57 -35.53
CA GLY A 400 13.56 3.93 -36.47
C GLY A 400 14.37 5.19 -36.12
N SER A 401 13.84 6.07 -35.27
CA SER A 401 14.51 7.34 -34.90
C SER A 401 14.04 7.84 -33.52
N GLY A 402 14.72 8.85 -32.99
CA GLY A 402 14.33 9.54 -31.74
C GLY A 402 14.09 8.58 -30.56
N ILE A 403 13.00 8.82 -29.81
CA ILE A 403 12.61 8.01 -28.64
C ILE A 403 12.37 6.53 -29.00
N GLY A 404 11.81 6.27 -30.19
CA GLY A 404 11.59 4.90 -30.65
C GLY A 404 12.89 4.14 -30.82
N LEU A 405 13.92 4.79 -31.40
CA LEU A 405 15.25 4.20 -31.50
C LEU A 405 15.92 4.02 -30.13
N MET A 406 15.76 4.97 -29.19
CA MET A 406 16.25 4.82 -27.82
C MET A 406 15.63 3.58 -27.15
N ALA A 407 14.32 3.36 -27.32
CA ALA A 407 13.62 2.18 -26.81
C ALA A 407 14.07 0.89 -27.52
N THR A 408 14.27 0.92 -28.84
CA THR A 408 14.80 -0.19 -29.63
C THR A 408 16.14 -0.65 -29.09
N GLN A 409 17.09 0.28 -28.92
CA GLN A 409 18.42 -0.03 -28.42
C GLN A 409 18.36 -0.51 -26.96
N ALA A 410 17.56 0.15 -26.12
CA ALA A 410 17.41 -0.24 -24.71
C ALA A 410 16.96 -1.70 -24.57
N LEU A 411 15.98 -2.15 -25.37
CA LEU A 411 15.50 -3.53 -25.31
C LEU A 411 16.46 -4.51 -25.99
N ALA A 412 16.94 -4.21 -27.20
CA ALA A 412 17.75 -5.14 -27.98
C ALA A 412 19.15 -5.36 -27.39
N VAL A 413 19.81 -4.31 -26.88
CA VAL A 413 21.11 -4.42 -26.20
C VAL A 413 20.98 -5.23 -24.89
N ASN A 414 19.80 -5.24 -24.27
CA ASN A 414 19.53 -6.03 -23.07
C ASN A 414 18.89 -7.41 -23.36
N GLY A 415 19.00 -7.90 -24.61
CA GLY A 415 18.70 -9.28 -24.96
C GLY A 415 17.27 -9.56 -25.43
N ALA A 416 16.44 -8.53 -25.65
CA ALA A 416 15.12 -8.71 -26.24
C ALA A 416 15.21 -8.90 -27.76
N LYS A 417 14.23 -9.61 -28.32
CA LYS A 417 13.98 -9.67 -29.76
C LYS A 417 12.98 -8.56 -30.12
N VAL A 418 13.42 -7.55 -30.85
CA VAL A 418 12.69 -6.30 -31.05
C VAL A 418 12.28 -6.13 -32.51
N TYR A 419 10.99 -6.22 -32.77
CA TYR A 419 10.39 -5.81 -34.03
C TYR A 419 10.22 -4.29 -34.03
N ILE A 420 10.76 -3.61 -35.03
CA ILE A 420 10.57 -2.18 -35.25
C ILE A 420 9.71 -1.96 -36.47
N THR A 421 8.75 -1.04 -36.35
CA THR A 421 7.87 -0.70 -37.47
C THR A 421 7.76 0.79 -37.72
N GLY A 422 7.52 1.15 -38.98
CA GLY A 422 7.38 2.51 -39.48
C GLY A 422 7.08 2.49 -40.97
N ARG A 423 6.78 3.66 -41.54
CA ARG A 423 6.41 3.78 -42.96
C ARG A 423 7.62 3.78 -43.91
N THR A 424 8.81 4.13 -43.41
CA THR A 424 10.02 4.26 -44.23
C THR A 424 10.95 3.06 -43.99
N GLY A 425 10.87 2.04 -44.86
CA GLY A 425 11.65 0.81 -44.74
C GLY A 425 13.16 1.05 -44.63
N GLU A 426 13.71 1.94 -45.48
CA GLU A 426 15.15 2.27 -45.50
C GLU A 426 15.67 2.77 -44.13
N LYS A 427 14.87 3.53 -43.38
CA LYS A 427 15.24 3.98 -42.02
C LYS A 427 15.30 2.78 -41.05
N LEU A 428 14.37 1.84 -41.16
CA LEU A 428 14.34 0.65 -40.32
C LEU A 428 15.52 -0.26 -40.63
N ASP A 429 15.80 -0.49 -41.92
CA ASP A 429 16.94 -1.29 -42.36
C ASP A 429 18.27 -0.67 -41.90
N ARG A 430 18.40 0.65 -41.96
CA ARG A 430 19.57 1.37 -41.43
C ARG A 430 19.76 1.16 -39.92
N VAL A 431 18.68 1.13 -39.14
CA VAL A 431 18.77 0.84 -37.70
C VAL A 431 19.28 -0.58 -37.46
N VAL A 432 18.80 -1.56 -38.23
CA VAL A 432 19.26 -2.96 -38.14
C VAL A 432 20.73 -3.07 -38.51
N GLU A 433 21.16 -2.38 -39.58
CA GLU A 433 22.55 -2.37 -40.03
C GLU A 433 23.51 -1.81 -38.96
N LEU A 434 23.15 -0.67 -38.36
CA LEU A 434 24.00 0.07 -37.42
C LEU A 434 23.97 -0.49 -36.00
N TYR A 435 22.81 -0.94 -35.53
CA TYR A 435 22.56 -1.24 -34.12
C TYR A 435 22.16 -2.70 -33.87
N GLY A 436 21.92 -3.50 -34.91
CA GLY A 436 21.51 -4.90 -34.79
C GLY A 436 22.67 -5.90 -34.68
N LYS A 437 23.92 -5.48 -34.85
CA LYS A 437 25.11 -6.35 -34.84
C LYS A 437 25.80 -6.33 -33.46
N ASN A 438 26.38 -7.46 -33.06
CA ASN A 438 27.17 -7.61 -31.82
C ASN A 438 26.42 -7.24 -30.53
N ILE A 439 25.10 -7.47 -30.51
CA ILE A 439 24.26 -7.25 -29.33
C ILE A 439 23.66 -8.59 -28.84
N PRO A 440 23.29 -8.71 -27.56
CA PRO A 440 22.67 -9.94 -27.03
C PRO A 440 21.27 -10.25 -27.57
N GLY A 441 20.54 -9.24 -28.06
CA GLY A 441 19.20 -9.37 -28.62
C GLY A 441 19.20 -9.30 -30.15
N GLU A 442 18.06 -8.94 -30.73
CA GLU A 442 17.87 -8.86 -32.18
C GLU A 442 16.96 -7.68 -32.53
N ILE A 443 17.20 -7.04 -33.68
CA ILE A 443 16.33 -5.98 -34.22
C ILE A 443 15.82 -6.45 -35.59
N ILE A 444 14.51 -6.44 -35.78
CA ILE A 444 13.85 -6.93 -37.01
C ILE A 444 12.95 -5.83 -37.59
N PRO A 445 13.17 -5.40 -38.84
CA PRO A 445 12.36 -4.35 -39.44
C PRO A 445 11.08 -4.94 -40.06
N ILE A 446 9.94 -4.27 -39.82
CA ILE A 446 8.69 -4.55 -40.54
C ILE A 446 8.05 -3.22 -40.94
N THR A 447 7.94 -2.95 -42.24
CA THR A 447 7.27 -1.75 -42.74
C THR A 447 5.75 -1.87 -42.56
N ALA A 448 5.13 -0.93 -41.85
CA ALA A 448 3.68 -0.86 -41.69
C ALA A 448 3.24 0.58 -41.39
N ASP A 449 1.99 0.91 -41.76
CA ASP A 449 1.33 2.14 -41.36
C ASP A 449 0.36 1.87 -40.20
N ILE A 450 0.70 2.34 -39.01
CA ILE A 450 -0.13 2.14 -37.81
C ILE A 450 -1.38 3.03 -37.78
N THR A 451 -1.54 3.95 -38.73
CA THR A 451 -2.75 4.77 -38.87
C THR A 451 -3.84 4.07 -39.69
N ASP A 452 -3.51 2.97 -40.38
CA ASP A 452 -4.44 2.16 -41.16
C ASP A 452 -4.72 0.82 -40.49
N LYS A 453 -6.00 0.53 -40.24
CA LYS A 453 -6.42 -0.67 -39.51
C LYS A 453 -6.05 -1.96 -40.28
N LYS A 454 -6.14 -1.98 -41.62
CA LYS A 454 -5.78 -3.16 -42.42
C LYS A 454 -4.26 -3.40 -42.37
N SER A 455 -3.46 -2.35 -42.38
CA SER A 455 -2.02 -2.44 -42.18
C SER A 455 -1.67 -2.97 -40.78
N ILE A 456 -2.39 -2.56 -39.73
CA ILE A 456 -2.23 -3.14 -38.38
C ILE A 456 -2.57 -4.64 -38.37
N GLU A 457 -3.66 -5.05 -39.02
CA GLU A 457 -4.03 -6.47 -39.13
C GLU A 457 -2.95 -7.30 -39.84
N LYS A 458 -2.38 -6.78 -40.94
CA LYS A 458 -1.24 -7.41 -41.63
C LYS A 458 -0.01 -7.51 -40.73
N LEU A 459 0.28 -6.46 -39.95
CA LEU A 459 1.39 -6.47 -38.99
C LEU A 459 1.18 -7.54 -37.90
N VAL A 460 -0.05 -7.70 -37.40
CA VAL A 460 -0.40 -8.78 -36.45
C VAL A 460 -0.18 -10.15 -37.09
N GLN A 461 -0.61 -10.35 -38.34
CA GLN A 461 -0.42 -11.61 -39.06
C GLN A 461 1.07 -11.92 -39.25
N GLU A 462 1.85 -10.93 -39.65
CA GLU A 462 3.29 -11.07 -39.87
C GLU A 462 4.04 -11.42 -38.59
N ILE A 463 3.68 -10.80 -37.46
CA ILE A 463 4.29 -11.14 -36.18
C ILE A 463 3.80 -12.51 -35.68
N SER A 464 2.51 -12.82 -35.85
CA SER A 464 1.94 -14.12 -35.43
C SER A 464 2.50 -15.30 -36.23
N SER A 465 2.97 -15.08 -37.46
CA SER A 465 3.61 -16.14 -38.27
C SER A 465 5.03 -16.45 -37.80
N ARG A 466 5.69 -15.49 -37.15
CA ARG A 466 7.08 -15.59 -36.66
C ARG A 466 7.16 -15.88 -35.17
N GLU A 467 6.17 -15.44 -34.40
CA GLU A 467 6.19 -15.44 -32.94
C GLU A 467 4.92 -16.05 -32.35
N SER A 468 5.11 -16.87 -31.33
CA SER A 468 4.01 -17.47 -30.57
C SER A 468 3.30 -16.49 -29.63
N HIS A 469 3.96 -15.38 -29.29
CA HIS A 469 3.51 -14.41 -28.30
C HIS A 469 4.20 -13.05 -28.48
N LEU A 470 3.68 -12.04 -27.80
CA LEU A 470 4.32 -10.72 -27.65
C LEU A 470 4.42 -10.39 -26.17
N SER A 471 5.60 -9.98 -25.69
CA SER A 471 5.83 -9.62 -24.29
C SER A 471 5.72 -8.12 -24.03
N ILE A 472 6.17 -7.30 -24.98
CA ILE A 472 6.25 -5.85 -24.84
C ILE A 472 5.71 -5.20 -26.12
N LEU A 473 4.75 -4.29 -25.98
CA LEU A 473 4.31 -3.41 -27.06
C LEU A 473 4.62 -1.97 -26.68
N ILE A 474 5.45 -1.28 -27.46
CA ILE A 474 5.70 0.16 -27.29
C ILE A 474 5.05 0.89 -28.46
N ASN A 475 3.94 1.58 -28.16
CA ASN A 475 3.31 2.46 -29.13
C ASN A 475 3.99 3.84 -29.05
N ASN A 476 5.01 4.05 -29.88
CA ASN A 476 5.82 5.27 -29.88
C ASN A 476 5.53 6.19 -31.09
N ALA A 477 5.01 5.67 -32.20
CA ALA A 477 4.73 6.47 -33.39
C ALA A 477 3.86 7.69 -33.05
N GLY A 478 4.28 8.86 -33.53
CA GLY A 478 3.60 10.12 -33.30
C GLY A 478 4.08 11.21 -34.25
N ILE A 479 3.25 12.25 -34.42
CA ILE A 479 3.55 13.44 -35.21
C ILE A 479 3.25 14.70 -34.38
N THR A 480 3.86 15.81 -34.77
CA THR A 480 3.56 17.15 -34.23
C THR A 480 2.57 17.88 -35.13
N SER A 481 1.98 18.96 -34.61
CA SER A 481 1.21 19.93 -35.40
C SER A 481 2.09 21.12 -35.77
N HIS A 482 1.60 21.96 -36.69
CA HIS A 482 2.10 23.30 -36.93
C HIS A 482 2.18 24.11 -35.62
N SER A 483 3.19 24.97 -35.52
CA SER A 483 3.39 25.86 -34.38
C SER A 483 2.60 27.15 -34.57
N GLN A 484 1.89 27.61 -33.55
CA GLN A 484 1.10 28.84 -33.57
C GLN A 484 1.65 29.85 -32.56
N THR A 485 1.80 31.11 -33.00
CA THR A 485 2.26 32.19 -32.12
C THR A 485 1.12 32.62 -31.20
N VAL A 486 1.39 32.77 -29.90
CA VAL A 486 0.34 33.07 -28.90
C VAL A 486 0.61 34.37 -28.15
N GLU A 487 1.78 34.96 -28.33
CA GLU A 487 2.26 36.19 -27.70
C GLU A 487 1.72 37.43 -28.43
N HIS A 488 0.41 37.50 -28.63
CA HIS A 488 -0.28 38.65 -29.22
C HIS A 488 -1.15 39.34 -28.16
N GLU A 489 -0.91 40.63 -27.91
CA GLU A 489 -1.74 41.45 -27.02
C GLU A 489 -3.04 41.91 -27.71
N GLU A 490 -2.99 42.12 -29.03
CA GLU A 490 -4.14 42.55 -29.83
C GLU A 490 -5.01 41.36 -30.26
N PRO A 491 -6.33 41.36 -29.96
CA PRO A 491 -7.22 40.25 -30.29
C PRO A 491 -7.26 39.88 -31.78
N ALA A 492 -7.13 40.88 -32.67
CA ALA A 492 -7.14 40.66 -34.11
C ALA A 492 -5.91 39.86 -34.58
N GLU A 493 -4.73 40.14 -34.03
CA GLU A 493 -3.50 39.42 -34.35
C GLU A 493 -3.49 38.03 -33.73
N LEU A 494 -4.03 37.87 -32.51
CA LEU A 494 -4.21 36.54 -31.91
C LEU A 494 -5.17 35.68 -32.75
N ARG A 495 -6.30 36.26 -33.19
CA ARG A 495 -7.25 35.58 -34.08
C ARG A 495 -6.58 35.19 -35.40
N LYS A 496 -5.77 36.08 -35.97
CA LYS A 496 -5.04 35.80 -37.20
C LYS A 496 -4.08 34.62 -37.04
N SER A 497 -3.37 34.54 -35.92
CA SER A 497 -2.44 33.42 -35.67
C SER A 497 -3.12 32.10 -35.29
N LEU A 498 -4.31 32.12 -34.69
CA LEU A 498 -4.97 30.90 -34.22
C LEU A 498 -6.05 30.37 -35.19
N PHE A 499 -6.78 31.29 -35.83
CA PHE A 499 -7.94 30.97 -36.68
C PHE A 499 -7.67 31.19 -38.16
N ASP A 500 -7.06 32.33 -38.57
CA ASP A 500 -6.84 32.62 -40.00
C ASP A 500 -5.58 31.97 -40.57
N ASP A 501 -4.74 31.37 -39.72
CA ASP A 501 -3.54 30.66 -40.14
C ASP A 501 -3.93 29.55 -41.14
N PRO A 502 -3.48 29.61 -42.40
CA PRO A 502 -3.79 28.60 -43.40
C PRO A 502 -3.34 27.19 -43.04
N ALA A 503 -2.42 27.03 -42.06
CA ALA A 503 -2.02 25.75 -41.52
C ALA A 503 -2.99 25.21 -40.45
N SER A 504 -3.73 26.09 -39.75
CA SER A 504 -4.69 25.75 -38.69
C SER A 504 -6.00 25.21 -39.27
N LYS A 505 -5.98 23.94 -39.69
CA LYS A 505 -7.13 23.26 -40.31
C LYS A 505 -7.63 22.07 -39.49
N PRO A 506 -8.96 21.78 -39.47
CA PRO A 506 -9.48 20.60 -38.79
C PRO A 506 -8.82 19.28 -39.22
N GLU A 507 -8.45 19.15 -40.50
CA GLU A 507 -7.79 17.96 -41.04
C GLU A 507 -6.40 17.72 -40.41
N GLU A 508 -5.71 18.78 -40.00
CA GLU A 508 -4.46 18.66 -39.25
C GLU A 508 -4.70 18.08 -37.85
N TRP A 509 -5.72 18.60 -37.14
CA TRP A 509 -6.13 18.06 -35.84
C TRP A 509 -6.51 16.58 -35.96
N GLU A 510 -7.28 16.21 -36.97
CA GLU A 510 -7.67 14.83 -37.23
C GLU A 510 -6.45 13.94 -37.50
N SER A 511 -5.49 14.41 -38.31
CA SER A 511 -4.25 13.68 -38.60
C SER A 511 -3.41 13.44 -37.33
N VAL A 512 -3.27 14.47 -36.50
CA VAL A 512 -2.56 14.42 -35.22
C VAL A 512 -3.24 13.46 -34.26
N PHE A 513 -4.57 13.52 -34.11
CA PHE A 513 -5.32 12.60 -33.25
C PHE A 513 -5.30 11.16 -33.78
N ARG A 514 -5.41 10.97 -35.10
CA ARG A 514 -5.34 9.66 -35.73
C ARG A 514 -4.02 8.96 -35.40
N THR A 515 -2.92 9.70 -35.49
CA THR A 515 -1.57 9.16 -35.27
C THR A 515 -1.16 9.12 -33.80
N ASN A 516 -1.55 10.09 -32.98
CA ASN A 516 -1.10 10.18 -31.58
C ASN A 516 -2.04 9.47 -30.59
N VAL A 517 -3.31 9.23 -30.98
CA VAL A 517 -4.34 8.69 -30.08
C VAL A 517 -5.00 7.45 -30.66
N THR A 518 -5.59 7.54 -31.85
CA THR A 518 -6.40 6.46 -32.42
C THR A 518 -5.60 5.19 -32.68
N GLN A 519 -4.36 5.31 -33.18
CA GLN A 519 -3.50 4.13 -33.36
C GLN A 519 -3.15 3.43 -32.04
N LEU A 520 -3.00 4.17 -30.93
CA LEU A 520 -2.72 3.54 -29.63
C LEU A 520 -3.81 2.53 -29.26
N PHE A 521 -5.07 2.89 -29.51
CA PHE A 521 -6.21 2.01 -29.29
C PHE A 521 -6.19 0.81 -30.23
N PHE A 522 -6.11 1.04 -31.54
CA PHE A 522 -6.24 -0.04 -32.52
C PHE A 522 -5.03 -0.98 -32.53
N THR A 523 -3.81 -0.46 -32.41
CA THR A 523 -2.61 -1.30 -32.29
C THR A 523 -2.66 -2.10 -31.00
N THR A 524 -2.95 -1.49 -29.85
CA THR A 524 -3.03 -2.22 -28.57
C THR A 524 -4.08 -3.33 -28.62
N THR A 525 -5.30 -3.01 -29.08
CA THR A 525 -6.41 -3.97 -29.11
C THR A 525 -6.18 -5.11 -30.10
N ALA A 526 -5.57 -4.83 -31.25
CA ALA A 526 -5.25 -5.85 -32.24
C ALA A 526 -4.20 -6.86 -31.73
N PHE A 527 -3.27 -6.43 -30.88
CA PHE A 527 -2.21 -7.28 -30.32
C PHE A 527 -2.59 -8.00 -29.02
N LEU A 528 -3.78 -7.78 -28.46
CA LEU A 528 -4.21 -8.43 -27.20
C LEU A 528 -4.02 -9.96 -27.20
N PRO A 529 -4.38 -10.73 -28.25
CA PRO A 529 -4.19 -12.17 -28.24
C PRO A 529 -2.73 -12.61 -28.07
N LEU A 530 -1.79 -11.93 -28.73
CA LEU A 530 -0.36 -12.21 -28.59
C LEU A 530 0.19 -11.76 -27.23
N LEU A 531 -0.31 -10.63 -26.71
CA LEU A 531 0.08 -10.10 -25.41
C LEU A 531 -0.37 -11.03 -24.27
N VAL A 532 -1.59 -11.58 -24.32
CA VAL A 532 -2.06 -12.57 -23.33
C VAL A 532 -1.16 -13.79 -23.33
N LYS A 533 -0.83 -14.33 -24.51
CA LYS A 533 0.10 -15.47 -24.64
C LYS A 533 1.48 -15.14 -24.05
N GLY A 534 1.92 -13.89 -24.13
CA GLY A 534 3.19 -13.47 -23.54
C GLY A 534 3.18 -13.53 -22.01
N SER A 535 2.06 -13.20 -21.39
CA SER A 535 1.87 -13.33 -19.93
C SER A 535 1.71 -14.77 -19.47
N GLU A 536 1.30 -15.67 -20.36
CA GLU A 536 1.22 -17.11 -20.09
C GLU A 536 2.56 -17.82 -20.24
N LYS A 537 3.50 -17.21 -20.99
CA LYS A 537 4.78 -17.83 -21.33
C LYS A 537 5.73 -17.97 -20.13
N GLU A 538 5.70 -17.02 -19.20
CA GLU A 538 6.62 -16.97 -18.06
C GLU A 538 5.89 -16.64 -16.75
N TYR A 539 6.06 -17.50 -15.75
CA TYR A 539 5.45 -17.29 -14.44
C TYR A 539 6.00 -16.02 -13.78
N GLY A 540 5.09 -15.17 -13.29
CA GLY A 540 5.44 -13.90 -12.66
C GLY A 540 5.63 -12.74 -13.64
N TRP A 541 5.58 -12.99 -14.95
CA TRP A 541 5.58 -11.95 -15.98
C TRP A 541 4.16 -11.65 -16.48
N SER A 542 3.84 -10.37 -16.61
CA SER A 542 2.67 -9.84 -17.31
C SER A 542 3.15 -8.96 -18.44
N SER A 543 2.79 -9.33 -19.67
CA SER A 543 3.03 -8.53 -20.87
C SER A 543 2.57 -7.09 -20.68
N THR A 544 3.24 -6.18 -21.35
CA THR A 544 3.03 -4.75 -21.12
C THR A 544 2.90 -3.97 -22.41
N VAL A 545 1.99 -3.01 -22.38
CA VAL A 545 1.86 -1.95 -23.36
C VAL A 545 2.42 -0.68 -22.75
N ILE A 546 3.29 0.01 -23.49
CA ILE A 546 3.89 1.29 -23.13
C ILE A 546 3.51 2.28 -24.22
N ASN A 547 2.65 3.23 -23.90
CA ASN A 547 2.31 4.32 -24.81
C ASN A 547 3.28 5.50 -24.57
N ILE A 548 3.86 6.05 -25.63
CA ILE A 548 4.69 7.26 -25.54
C ILE A 548 3.81 8.49 -25.79
N SER A 549 3.51 9.19 -24.69
CA SER A 549 2.77 10.46 -24.72
C SER A 549 3.73 11.65 -24.83
N SER A 550 3.59 12.65 -23.96
CA SER A 550 4.46 13.82 -23.79
C SER A 550 4.05 14.55 -22.51
N ILE A 551 4.97 15.27 -21.88
CA ILE A 551 4.62 16.28 -20.87
C ILE A 551 3.69 17.37 -21.42
N SER A 552 3.64 17.55 -22.73
CA SER A 552 2.73 18.47 -23.41
C SER A 552 1.26 18.15 -23.13
N GLY A 553 0.94 16.90 -22.74
CA GLY A 553 -0.40 16.53 -22.28
C GLY A 553 -0.65 16.78 -20.78
N ILE A 554 0.32 17.37 -20.07
CA ILE A 554 0.31 17.57 -18.62
C ILE A 554 0.48 19.06 -18.27
N VAL A 555 1.34 19.78 -18.99
CA VAL A 555 1.63 21.20 -18.72
C VAL A 555 0.48 22.12 -19.14
N LYS A 556 0.35 23.26 -18.45
CA LYS A 556 -0.71 24.25 -18.74
C LYS A 556 -0.48 25.11 -19.98
N VAL A 557 0.74 25.16 -20.50
CA VAL A 557 1.12 26.03 -21.64
C VAL A 557 0.96 25.29 -22.96
N SER A 558 0.53 25.99 -24.02
CA SER A 558 0.36 25.39 -25.35
C SER A 558 1.69 24.96 -25.98
N GLN A 559 2.80 25.60 -25.57
CA GLN A 559 4.09 25.44 -26.23
C GLN A 559 3.99 25.68 -27.75
N HIS A 560 3.02 26.50 -28.19
CA HIS A 560 2.67 26.74 -29.59
C HIS A 560 2.00 25.56 -30.32
N HIS A 561 1.64 24.45 -29.65
CA HIS A 561 1.13 23.25 -30.30
C HIS A 561 -0.18 22.72 -29.69
N PHE A 562 -1.31 23.40 -29.95
CA PHE A 562 -2.61 23.03 -29.34
C PHE A 562 -3.07 21.62 -29.69
N ALA A 563 -3.09 21.25 -30.98
CA ALA A 563 -3.55 19.93 -31.42
C ALA A 563 -2.67 18.81 -30.85
N TYR A 564 -1.34 19.01 -30.86
CA TYR A 564 -0.39 18.06 -30.28
C TYR A 564 -0.61 17.88 -28.77
N ASN A 565 -0.65 18.97 -28.00
CA ASN A 565 -0.82 18.92 -26.55
C ASN A 565 -2.14 18.22 -26.16
N ALA A 566 -3.24 18.59 -26.82
CA ALA A 566 -4.54 17.96 -26.62
C ALA A 566 -4.50 16.46 -26.95
N SER A 567 -3.85 16.07 -28.06
CA SER A 567 -3.68 14.65 -28.42
C SER A 567 -2.87 13.87 -27.38
N LYS A 568 -1.86 14.49 -26.77
CA LYS A 568 -1.03 13.82 -25.75
C LYS A 568 -1.75 13.70 -24.41
N ALA A 569 -2.59 14.66 -24.05
CA ALA A 569 -3.51 14.53 -22.91
C ALA A 569 -4.53 13.39 -23.14
N ALA A 570 -5.10 13.32 -24.35
CA ALA A 570 -6.00 12.24 -24.74
C ALA A 570 -5.30 10.87 -24.72
N ALA A 571 -4.04 10.78 -25.17
CA ALA A 571 -3.23 9.56 -25.09
C ALA A 571 -2.99 9.09 -23.65
N ILE A 572 -2.71 10.01 -22.72
CA ILE A 572 -2.57 9.71 -21.29
C ILE A 572 -3.88 9.14 -20.73
N HIS A 573 -5.00 9.79 -21.04
CA HIS A 573 -6.31 9.35 -20.56
C HIS A 573 -6.72 8.00 -21.15
N LEU A 574 -6.57 7.83 -22.47
CA LEU A 574 -6.83 6.58 -23.17
C LEU A 574 -6.01 5.41 -22.59
N SER A 575 -4.75 5.65 -22.24
CA SER A 575 -3.90 4.63 -21.61
C SER A 575 -4.45 4.16 -20.27
N LYS A 576 -5.01 5.07 -19.46
CA LYS A 576 -5.67 4.72 -18.19
C LYS A 576 -6.96 3.94 -18.42
N MET A 577 -7.76 4.32 -19.42
CA MET A 577 -8.96 3.58 -19.81
C MET A 577 -8.61 2.16 -20.25
N LEU A 578 -7.64 2.01 -21.16
CA LEU A 578 -7.17 0.70 -21.62
C LEU A 578 -6.64 -0.16 -20.45
N ALA A 579 -5.85 0.42 -19.54
CA ALA A 579 -5.38 -0.28 -18.35
C ALA A 579 -6.53 -0.81 -17.48
N HIS A 580 -7.56 0.02 -17.27
CA HIS A 580 -8.75 -0.35 -16.51
C HIS A 580 -9.53 -1.47 -17.21
N GLU A 581 -9.92 -1.28 -18.47
CA GLU A 581 -10.77 -2.24 -19.20
C GLU A 581 -10.10 -3.59 -19.39
N ILE A 582 -8.82 -3.62 -19.73
CA ILE A 582 -8.04 -4.85 -19.89
C ILE A 582 -7.92 -5.59 -18.54
N SER A 583 -7.65 -4.85 -17.45
CA SER A 583 -7.57 -5.44 -16.11
C SER A 583 -8.92 -5.94 -15.61
N SER A 584 -10.00 -5.19 -15.83
CA SER A 584 -11.37 -5.55 -15.47
C SER A 584 -11.83 -6.79 -16.25
N SER A 585 -11.33 -6.96 -17.48
CA SER A 585 -11.50 -8.18 -18.29
C SER A 585 -10.65 -9.37 -17.83
N LYS A 586 -9.89 -9.22 -16.74
CA LYS A 586 -8.99 -10.23 -16.15
C LYS A 586 -7.87 -10.69 -17.09
N LEU A 587 -7.57 -9.92 -18.12
CA LEU A 587 -6.43 -10.16 -18.98
C LEU A 587 -5.17 -9.68 -18.26
N LYS A 588 -4.16 -10.55 -18.14
CA LYS A 588 -2.90 -10.26 -17.42
C LYS A 588 -1.97 -9.38 -18.25
N ILE A 589 -2.44 -8.24 -18.70
CA ILE A 589 -1.67 -7.27 -19.49
C ILE A 589 -1.65 -5.95 -18.75
N ARG A 590 -0.48 -5.34 -18.65
CA ARG A 590 -0.28 -4.02 -18.05
C ARG A 590 -0.31 -2.97 -19.15
N VAL A 591 -0.90 -1.81 -18.88
CA VAL A 591 -0.84 -0.67 -19.80
C VAL A 591 -0.34 0.54 -19.04
N ASN A 592 0.80 1.07 -19.46
CA ASN A 592 1.45 2.23 -18.85
C ASN A 592 1.82 3.25 -19.92
N ASN A 593 2.20 4.43 -19.47
CA ASN A 593 2.51 5.56 -20.32
C ASN A 593 3.83 6.19 -19.89
N ILE A 594 4.66 6.58 -20.85
CA ILE A 594 5.83 7.44 -20.61
C ILE A 594 5.50 8.82 -21.18
N ALA A 595 5.69 9.85 -20.37
CA ALA A 595 5.51 11.25 -20.73
C ALA A 595 6.88 11.93 -20.80
N PRO A 596 7.56 11.86 -21.96
CA PRO A 596 8.86 12.51 -22.14
C PRO A 596 8.73 14.03 -22.12
N GLY A 597 9.75 14.69 -21.57
CA GLY A 597 10.05 16.08 -21.82
C GLY A 597 10.78 16.28 -23.13
N VAL A 598 11.72 17.22 -23.17
CA VAL A 598 12.49 17.49 -24.38
C VAL A 598 13.60 16.46 -24.55
N PHE A 599 13.47 15.62 -25.58
CA PHE A 599 14.48 14.66 -26.02
C PHE A 599 14.89 14.95 -27.47
N PRO A 600 16.14 14.64 -27.88
CA PRO A 600 16.54 14.69 -29.27
C PRO A 600 15.73 13.72 -30.14
N SER A 601 15.02 14.26 -31.11
CA SER A 601 14.24 13.53 -32.11
C SER A 601 14.07 14.40 -33.35
N GLU A 602 13.66 13.83 -34.48
CA GLU A 602 13.33 14.61 -35.68
C GLU A 602 12.26 15.67 -35.40
N MET A 603 11.33 15.39 -34.47
CA MET A 603 10.30 16.34 -34.06
C MET A 603 10.86 17.58 -33.34
N THR A 604 11.98 17.45 -32.64
CA THR A 604 12.56 18.50 -31.78
C THR A 604 13.82 19.14 -32.37
N ALA A 605 14.53 18.41 -33.23
CA ALA A 605 15.74 18.84 -33.90
C ALA A 605 15.55 19.11 -35.41
N GLY A 606 14.42 18.71 -36.00
CA GLY A 606 14.12 18.83 -37.43
C GLY A 606 14.64 17.67 -38.29
N GLU A 607 15.76 17.06 -37.90
CA GLU A 607 16.41 15.99 -38.66
C GLU A 607 17.13 14.96 -37.76
N SER A 608 17.59 13.88 -38.40
CA SER A 608 18.53 12.90 -37.82
C SER A 608 19.76 12.81 -38.72
N ASP A 609 20.91 12.52 -38.11
CA ASP A 609 22.14 12.21 -38.84
C ASP A 609 22.10 10.82 -39.51
N GLU A 610 23.20 10.44 -40.17
CA GLU A 610 23.35 9.12 -40.81
C GLU A 610 23.25 7.94 -39.83
N LYS A 611 23.37 8.21 -38.51
CA LYS A 611 23.22 7.25 -37.42
C LYS A 611 21.79 7.21 -36.89
N GLN A 612 20.84 7.91 -37.51
CA GLN A 612 19.45 8.07 -37.04
C GLN A 612 19.37 8.78 -35.67
N LYS A 613 20.38 9.60 -35.32
CA LYS A 613 20.43 10.37 -34.08
C LYS A 613 20.18 11.84 -34.36
N SER A 614 19.38 12.44 -33.49
CA SER A 614 19.13 13.89 -33.50
C SER A 614 19.96 14.56 -32.40
N PHE A 615 20.23 15.85 -32.57
CA PHE A 615 20.98 16.64 -31.60
C PHE A 615 20.21 17.90 -31.18
N ILE A 616 20.26 18.22 -29.89
CA ILE A 616 19.73 19.47 -29.35
C ILE A 616 20.84 20.11 -28.50
N PRO A 617 21.28 21.34 -28.81
CA PRO A 617 22.24 22.06 -27.98
C PRO A 617 21.70 22.27 -26.56
N LYS A 618 22.53 22.03 -25.54
CA LYS A 618 22.13 22.16 -24.13
C LYS A 618 21.70 23.59 -23.80
N GLU A 619 22.33 24.58 -24.43
CA GLU A 619 22.13 26.01 -24.22
C GLU A 619 20.69 26.43 -24.52
N LYS A 620 19.99 25.69 -25.39
CA LYS A 620 18.58 25.94 -25.74
C LYS A 620 17.62 25.69 -24.56
N TYR A 621 18.03 24.88 -23.58
CA TYR A 621 17.20 24.43 -22.47
C TYR A 621 17.79 24.66 -21.07
N GLU A 622 18.99 25.26 -20.97
CA GLU A 622 19.70 25.50 -19.71
C GLU A 622 18.86 26.28 -18.68
N GLN A 623 18.07 27.25 -19.15
CA GLN A 623 17.19 28.08 -18.30
C GLN A 623 15.71 27.68 -18.37
N LYS A 624 15.35 26.71 -19.22
CA LYS A 624 13.95 26.28 -19.44
C LYS A 624 13.59 25.00 -18.71
N VAL A 625 14.59 24.21 -18.33
CA VAL A 625 14.44 22.91 -17.67
C VAL A 625 15.37 22.89 -16.46
N PRO A 626 14.90 22.53 -15.25
CA PRO A 626 15.74 22.47 -14.04
C PRO A 626 17.01 21.62 -14.18
N ALA A 627 16.97 20.56 -14.98
CA ALA A 627 18.15 19.74 -15.27
C ALA A 627 19.22 20.46 -16.12
N GLY A 628 18.91 21.62 -16.70
CA GLY A 628 19.83 22.43 -17.50
C GLY A 628 20.19 21.84 -18.87
N ARG A 629 19.49 20.79 -19.33
CA ARG A 629 19.78 20.09 -20.59
C ARG A 629 18.54 19.34 -21.12
N PRO A 630 18.49 19.01 -22.42
CA PRO A 630 17.57 17.98 -22.92
C PRO A 630 17.89 16.60 -22.32
N GLY A 631 16.91 15.70 -22.36
CA GLY A 631 17.09 14.30 -22.02
C GLY A 631 18.07 13.61 -22.99
N LYS A 632 18.78 12.60 -22.51
CA LYS A 632 19.68 11.77 -23.34
C LYS A 632 19.17 10.34 -23.43
N ASP A 633 19.73 9.57 -24.37
CA ASP A 633 19.31 8.20 -24.65
C ASP A 633 19.22 7.33 -23.38
N GLU A 634 20.17 7.43 -22.46
CA GLU A 634 20.14 6.63 -21.23
C GLU A 634 19.02 7.02 -20.27
N ASP A 635 18.60 8.29 -20.25
CA ASP A 635 17.48 8.75 -19.44
C ASP A 635 16.19 8.05 -19.93
N MET A 636 16.00 7.96 -21.25
CA MET A 636 14.86 7.27 -21.85
C MET A 636 14.98 5.75 -21.73
N ALA A 637 16.16 5.19 -21.98
CA ALA A 637 16.41 3.75 -21.89
C ALA A 637 16.09 3.22 -20.48
N SER A 638 16.50 3.94 -19.44
CA SER A 638 16.21 3.57 -18.06
C SER A 638 14.71 3.54 -17.76
N ALA A 639 13.96 4.54 -18.26
CA ALA A 639 12.51 4.61 -18.12
C ALA A 639 11.79 3.49 -18.89
N VAL A 640 12.25 3.15 -20.10
CA VAL A 640 11.70 2.06 -20.92
C VAL A 640 11.91 0.72 -20.21
N LEU A 641 13.13 0.41 -19.75
CA LEU A 641 13.42 -0.82 -19.02
C LEU A 641 12.60 -0.91 -17.73
N PHE A 642 12.58 0.15 -16.93
CA PHE A 642 11.79 0.20 -15.68
C PHE A 642 10.30 -0.06 -15.93
N THR A 643 9.72 0.62 -16.93
CA THR A 643 8.29 0.48 -17.24
C THR A 643 7.98 -0.92 -17.80
N ALA A 644 8.90 -1.47 -18.60
CA ALA A 644 8.77 -2.79 -19.18
C ALA A 644 8.84 -3.90 -18.13
N THR A 645 9.77 -3.83 -17.17
CA THR A 645 10.07 -4.95 -16.27
C THR A 645 9.39 -4.86 -14.90
N ASN A 646 8.98 -3.68 -14.46
CA ASN A 646 8.29 -3.54 -13.17
C ASN A 646 6.86 -4.10 -13.25
N GLN A 647 6.70 -5.34 -12.82
CA GLN A 647 5.45 -6.11 -12.86
C GLN A 647 4.32 -5.52 -11.99
N TYR A 648 4.63 -4.51 -11.17
CA TYR A 648 3.65 -3.84 -10.31
C TYR A 648 3.12 -2.52 -10.90
N LEU A 649 3.66 -2.04 -12.03
CA LEU A 649 3.15 -0.86 -12.73
C LEU A 649 1.96 -1.20 -13.62
N ASN A 650 0.80 -0.61 -13.33
CA ASN A 650 -0.35 -0.60 -14.24
C ASN A 650 -1.11 0.74 -14.16
N GLY A 651 -1.50 1.27 -15.31
CA GLY A 651 -2.22 2.55 -15.43
C GLY A 651 -1.40 3.80 -15.08
N GLN A 652 -0.07 3.68 -14.99
CA GLN A 652 0.79 4.79 -14.55
C GLN A 652 1.28 5.65 -15.70
N THR A 653 1.54 6.93 -15.43
CA THR A 653 2.25 7.86 -16.33
C THR A 653 3.59 8.22 -15.71
N ILE A 654 4.67 7.73 -16.33
CA ILE A 654 6.04 7.99 -15.91
C ILE A 654 6.53 9.25 -16.62
N VAL A 655 6.67 10.35 -15.88
CA VAL A 655 7.17 11.63 -16.40
C VAL A 655 8.70 11.62 -16.38
N VAL A 656 9.32 11.88 -17.53
CA VAL A 656 10.78 11.90 -17.69
C VAL A 656 11.14 13.20 -18.42
N ASP A 657 11.41 14.27 -17.69
CA ASP A 657 11.38 15.61 -18.29
C ASP A 657 12.44 16.60 -17.77
N GLY A 658 13.34 16.14 -16.91
CA GLY A 658 14.35 17.01 -16.29
C GLY A 658 13.77 18.11 -15.39
N GLY A 659 12.50 17.99 -14.97
CA GLY A 659 11.79 18.99 -14.19
C GLY A 659 11.05 20.05 -15.03
N TYR A 660 10.86 19.84 -16.34
CA TYR A 660 10.11 20.79 -17.17
C TYR A 660 8.72 21.07 -16.60
N VAL A 661 7.97 20.02 -16.23
CA VAL A 661 6.63 20.12 -15.64
C VAL A 661 6.65 20.92 -14.34
N LEU A 662 7.72 20.77 -13.52
CA LEU A 662 7.91 21.57 -12.31
C LEU A 662 8.02 23.07 -12.63
N ALA A 663 8.74 23.43 -13.69
CA ALA A 663 8.93 24.82 -14.10
C ALA A 663 7.69 25.41 -14.80
N ALA A 664 7.03 24.62 -15.66
CA ALA A 664 5.90 25.07 -16.47
C ALA A 664 4.55 25.06 -15.72
N GLY A 665 4.42 24.24 -14.68
CA GLY A 665 3.17 23.98 -13.97
C GLY A 665 2.25 23.00 -14.71
N THR A 666 1.39 22.32 -13.95
CA THR A 666 0.44 21.29 -14.44
C THR A 666 -0.98 21.83 -14.59
N VAL A 667 -1.79 21.21 -15.44
CA VAL A 667 -3.25 21.41 -15.49
C VAL A 667 -3.94 20.69 -14.33
#